data_AF-Q4N891-F1
#
_entry.id   AF-Q4N891-F1
#
_cell.length_a   1.000
_cell.length_b   1.000
_cell.length_c   1.000
_cell.angle_alpha   90.00
_cell.angle_beta   90.00
_cell.angle_gamma   90.00
#
_symmetry.space_group_name_H-M   'P 1'
#
loop_
_entity.id
_entity.type
_entity.pdbx_description
1 polymer ?
#
loop_
_entity_poly.entity_id
_entity_poly.type
_entity_poly.pdbx_seq_one_letter_code
_entity_poly.pdbx_strand_id
1 'polypeptide(L)'
;MQTKRVPNVFMSLYRLARQEDFDSLKWRNILTGIHRKSNEKHSIKDICLLYYSLFKANSTTYLSNLKITYKDPETKENLGPLTIRDIADVYINKVSDLLCYMNTKQLAIISKYLHMMNRLNESFCNTILSRISSNSLKITSRSFFNILLTLSESKYVNSDSIERLIIQNKGLLLDMNSLDLQYLLKSIAIHNITNETILNIVSDKLEYYLRDMKPDGILSTLNYIYRLDWYNESVFMNLYFRIQSLLPQYKLSSITLISKCLSHFKPRGIEDFFDSQLIPTLHNISDADAGNLQLSDKVDILLLYNNCYKCGSRSFPKLLPQMLNSLTEDYQWDLLFSALNLFKTNSNVVEPDLIEDQEDFGSLLAKSIEFFKLFLNANEVVPKYLSSISKNVVELGVEDEDLFLQILKKMKDHDNFPIDSLIDVLFNLHTVENDHFNIVYDQCLQKLLDHERVLDYSFSLRILSILFYRDISPGPGLLSIFKSLFDIKNLQDSSWKISTSETFRSLHKISRFFISDDNLEYLLYSIVFPSCVSGSGPRLSQYLPEVSCIFKMIPEFKKNELLNALLYYIGKFDKNLLNSLLESRKISCTPLKIDNLPVNLVPKQLLRFEKVEYLLLKFDEDVFGPFYLISGTRDVYYYGKSKEKWDSITMNIYRHILTSIDYNPIKI
;
A
#
# COMPACT_ATOMS: atom_id res chain seq x y z
N MET A 1 6.01 -63.60 44.05
CA MET A 1 7.02 -62.83 43.29
C MET A 1 6.33 -61.66 42.60
N GLN A 2 6.46 -60.44 43.13
CA GLN A 2 6.02 -59.22 42.44
C GLN A 2 7.06 -58.88 41.35
N THR A 3 6.73 -59.15 40.09
CA THR A 3 7.53 -58.65 38.96
C THR A 3 7.48 -57.12 38.98
N LYS A 4 8.56 -56.47 39.43
CA LYS A 4 8.79 -55.03 39.23
C LYS A 4 8.65 -54.76 37.73
N ARG A 5 7.54 -54.17 37.30
CA ARG A 5 7.34 -53.71 35.91
C ARG A 5 8.47 -52.72 35.61
N VAL A 6 9.41 -53.10 34.75
CA VAL A 6 10.41 -52.19 34.21
C VAL A 6 9.65 -51.04 33.54
N PRO A 7 9.85 -49.78 33.96
CA PRO A 7 9.09 -48.67 33.42
C PRO A 7 9.36 -48.52 31.92
N ASN A 8 8.30 -48.35 31.13
CA ASN A 8 8.39 -48.06 29.70
C ASN A 8 9.29 -46.83 29.48
N VAL A 9 10.38 -46.99 28.73
CA VAL A 9 11.39 -45.95 28.48
C VAL A 9 10.79 -44.67 27.86
N PHE A 10 9.76 -44.80 27.01
CA PHE A 10 9.03 -43.67 26.44
C PHE A 10 8.22 -42.90 27.49
N MET A 11 7.59 -43.62 28.41
CA MET A 11 6.86 -43.01 29.53
C MET A 11 7.81 -42.35 30.54
N SER A 12 8.99 -42.94 30.75
CA SER A 12 10.04 -42.35 31.59
C SER A 12 10.55 -41.04 30.99
N LEU A 13 10.81 -41.01 29.68
CA LEU A 13 11.20 -39.79 28.97
C LEU A 13 10.12 -38.71 29.06
N TYR A 14 8.86 -39.10 28.85
CA TYR A 14 7.72 -38.19 28.96
C TYR A 14 7.56 -37.59 30.37
N ARG A 15 7.80 -38.38 31.41
CA ARG A 15 7.74 -37.87 32.79
C ARG A 15 8.81 -36.82 33.05
N LEU A 16 10.04 -37.04 32.58
CA LEU A 16 11.11 -36.04 32.67
C LEU A 16 10.72 -34.76 31.93
N ALA A 17 10.26 -34.89 30.68
CA ALA A 17 9.85 -33.74 29.87
C ALA A 17 8.66 -32.97 30.47
N ARG A 18 7.70 -33.66 31.10
CA ARG A 18 6.54 -33.04 31.74
C ARG A 18 6.90 -32.35 33.06
N GLN A 19 7.87 -32.88 33.80
CA GLN A 19 8.37 -32.31 35.05
C GLN A 19 9.46 -31.26 34.85
N GLU A 20 9.86 -31.01 33.60
CA GLU A 20 10.94 -30.08 33.24
C GLU A 20 12.29 -30.46 33.90
N ASP A 21 12.49 -31.76 34.18
CA ASP A 21 13.76 -32.32 34.65
C ASP A 21 14.65 -32.57 33.43
N PHE A 22 15.55 -31.62 33.15
CA PHE A 22 16.42 -31.60 31.98
C PHE A 22 17.85 -32.08 32.26
N ASP A 23 18.03 -32.99 33.23
CA ASP A 23 19.32 -33.63 33.52
C ASP A 23 19.88 -34.37 32.29
N SER A 24 21.00 -33.87 31.76
CA SER A 24 21.62 -34.38 30.52
C SER A 24 22.00 -35.87 30.59
N LEU A 25 22.39 -36.38 31.76
CA LEU A 25 22.79 -37.77 31.94
C LEU A 25 21.57 -38.70 31.91
N LYS A 26 20.49 -38.32 32.62
CA LYS A 26 19.22 -39.07 32.59
C LYS A 26 18.63 -39.12 31.19
N TRP A 27 18.60 -37.98 30.50
CA TRP A 27 18.12 -37.89 29.12
C TRP A 27 18.96 -38.73 28.16
N ARG A 28 20.30 -38.65 28.25
CA ARG A 28 21.20 -39.47 27.42
C ARG A 28 20.95 -40.97 27.62
N ASN A 29 20.81 -41.42 28.86
CA ASN A 29 20.59 -42.83 29.17
C ASN A 29 19.26 -43.35 28.61
N ILE A 30 18.18 -42.58 28.79
CA ILE A 30 16.85 -42.97 28.29
C ILE A 30 16.80 -42.92 26.76
N LEU A 31 17.35 -41.88 26.14
CA LEU A 31 17.40 -41.75 24.69
C LEU A 31 18.26 -42.84 24.03
N THR A 32 19.36 -43.24 24.67
CA THR A 32 20.15 -44.41 24.25
C THR A 32 19.30 -45.69 24.29
N GLY A 33 18.53 -45.87 25.38
CA GLY A 33 17.61 -47.02 25.52
C GLY A 33 16.49 -47.02 24.48
N ILE A 34 16.01 -45.84 24.08
CA ILE A 34 15.01 -45.70 23.00
C ILE A 34 15.66 -46.03 21.66
N HIS A 35 16.81 -45.44 21.32
CA HIS A 35 17.49 -45.69 20.05
C HIS A 35 17.86 -47.17 19.86
N ARG A 36 18.28 -47.89 20.91
CA ARG A 36 18.53 -49.35 20.86
C ARG A 36 17.29 -50.15 20.50
N LYS A 37 16.10 -49.65 20.83
CA LYS A 37 14.82 -50.28 20.53
C LYS A 37 14.24 -49.81 19.20
N SER A 38 15.02 -49.10 18.38
CA SER A 38 14.57 -48.56 17.10
C SER A 38 14.03 -49.60 16.13
N ASN A 39 14.45 -50.86 16.21
CA ASN A 39 13.94 -51.94 15.34
C ASN A 39 12.70 -52.65 15.89
N GLU A 40 12.30 -52.40 17.14
CA GLU A 40 11.13 -53.04 17.75
C GLU A 40 9.79 -52.45 17.25
N LYS A 41 8.68 -53.17 17.41
CA LYS A 41 7.34 -52.60 17.15
C LYS A 41 6.95 -51.66 18.29
N HIS A 42 6.52 -50.44 17.94
CA HIS A 42 6.10 -49.41 18.91
C HIS A 42 4.64 -49.04 18.70
N SER A 43 3.93 -48.77 19.78
CA SER A 43 2.56 -48.29 19.68
C SER A 43 2.52 -46.81 19.28
N ILE A 44 1.40 -46.35 18.70
CA ILE A 44 1.17 -44.92 18.42
C ILE A 44 1.41 -44.07 19.67
N LYS A 45 1.01 -44.58 20.85
CA LYS A 45 1.21 -43.89 22.12
C LYS A 45 2.70 -43.67 22.42
N ASP A 46 3.54 -44.68 22.22
CA ASP A 46 4.98 -44.59 22.48
C ASP A 46 5.63 -43.55 21.55
N ILE A 47 5.24 -43.54 20.27
CA ILE A 47 5.70 -42.56 19.29
C ILE A 47 5.28 -41.14 19.69
N CYS A 48 4.02 -40.92 20.05
CA CYS A 48 3.58 -39.60 20.51
C CYS A 48 4.30 -39.14 21.80
N LEU A 49 4.56 -40.05 22.74
CA LEU A 49 5.33 -39.75 23.95
C LEU A 49 6.77 -39.37 23.63
N LEU A 50 7.42 -40.09 22.72
CA LEU A 50 8.75 -39.73 22.22
C LEU A 50 8.76 -38.32 21.66
N TYR A 51 7.95 -38.07 20.62
CA TYR A 51 7.95 -36.82 19.88
C TYR A 51 7.56 -35.62 20.76
N TYR A 52 6.58 -35.79 21.65
CA TYR A 52 6.28 -34.76 22.65
C TYR A 52 7.48 -34.43 23.55
N SER A 53 8.18 -35.45 24.02
CA SER A 53 9.33 -35.27 24.92
C SER A 53 10.51 -34.61 24.21
N LEU A 54 10.81 -35.04 22.98
CA LEU A 54 11.85 -34.43 22.16
C LEU A 54 11.54 -32.96 21.85
N PHE A 55 10.28 -32.60 21.63
CA PHE A 55 9.85 -31.20 21.47
C PHE A 55 10.20 -30.36 22.71
N LYS A 56 9.82 -30.85 23.91
CA LYS A 56 10.12 -30.16 25.18
C LYS A 56 11.62 -30.04 25.44
N ALA A 57 12.41 -31.06 25.11
CA ALA A 57 13.87 -30.98 25.22
C ALA A 57 14.49 -29.97 24.24
N ASN A 58 14.04 -29.94 22.98
CA ASN A 58 14.61 -29.06 21.97
C ASN A 58 14.33 -27.57 22.24
N SER A 59 13.28 -27.25 23.00
CA SER A 59 13.03 -25.88 23.49
C SER A 59 13.99 -25.42 24.59
N THR A 60 14.93 -26.27 25.04
CA THR A 60 15.94 -25.91 26.05
C THR A 60 17.34 -25.86 25.44
N THR A 61 18.10 -24.81 25.76
CA THR A 61 19.48 -24.62 25.28
C THR A 61 20.45 -25.71 25.76
N TYR A 62 20.15 -26.36 26.88
CA TYR A 62 20.99 -27.41 27.49
C TYR A 62 20.88 -28.76 26.78
N LEU A 63 19.67 -29.14 26.33
CA LEU A 63 19.45 -30.45 25.70
C LEU A 63 19.45 -30.41 24.18
N SER A 64 19.22 -29.26 23.55
CA SER A 64 19.25 -29.13 22.08
C SER A 64 20.59 -29.59 21.48
N ASN A 65 21.69 -29.41 22.21
CA ASN A 65 23.05 -29.82 21.83
C ASN A 65 23.49 -31.17 22.42
N LEU A 66 22.57 -31.94 23.01
CA LEU A 66 22.91 -33.22 23.64
C LEU A 66 23.43 -34.21 22.58
N LYS A 67 24.70 -34.59 22.72
CA LYS A 67 25.33 -35.66 21.94
C LYS A 67 25.25 -36.98 22.70
N ILE A 68 24.85 -38.01 21.96
CA ILE A 68 24.67 -39.38 22.46
C ILE A 68 25.65 -40.27 21.73
N THR A 69 26.57 -40.87 22.48
CA THR A 69 27.52 -41.86 21.99
C THR A 69 27.40 -43.11 22.85
N TYR A 70 27.28 -44.27 22.21
CA TYR A 70 27.25 -45.52 22.94
C TYR A 70 27.73 -46.68 22.07
N LYS A 71 28.28 -47.72 22.70
CA LYS A 71 28.66 -48.95 22.03
C LYS A 71 27.44 -49.85 21.89
N ASP A 72 27.13 -50.24 20.66
CA ASP A 72 26.05 -51.17 20.37
C ASP A 72 26.41 -52.56 20.93
N PRO A 73 25.59 -53.14 21.81
CA PRO A 73 25.87 -54.46 22.36
C PRO A 73 25.84 -55.59 21.31
N GLU A 74 25.10 -55.44 20.20
CA GLU A 74 24.95 -56.48 19.18
C GLU A 74 26.05 -56.41 18.12
N THR A 75 26.24 -55.23 17.53
CA THR A 75 27.24 -55.02 16.46
C THR A 75 28.65 -54.72 16.99
N LYS A 76 28.77 -54.39 18.28
CA LYS A 76 30.01 -53.92 18.94
C LYS A 76 30.60 -52.63 18.34
N GLU A 77 29.88 -51.96 17.44
CA GLU A 77 30.28 -50.69 16.84
C GLU A 77 29.99 -49.52 17.79
N ASN A 78 30.78 -48.45 17.67
CA ASN A 78 30.52 -47.20 18.37
C ASN A 78 29.53 -46.37 17.56
N LEU A 79 28.30 -46.22 18.06
CA LEU A 79 27.28 -45.38 17.44
C LEU A 79 27.36 -43.96 18.01
N GLY A 80 27.34 -42.98 17.10
CA GLY A 80 27.30 -41.56 17.40
C GLY A 80 28.54 -40.76 16.97
N PRO A 81 28.58 -39.45 17.24
CA PRO A 81 27.62 -38.71 18.07
C PRO A 81 26.25 -38.52 17.40
N LEU A 82 25.20 -39.05 18.03
CA LEU A 82 23.81 -38.83 17.64
C LEU A 82 23.24 -37.64 18.39
N THR A 83 22.47 -36.82 17.69
CA THR A 83 21.69 -35.71 18.23
C THR A 83 20.27 -36.16 18.57
N ILE A 84 19.53 -35.33 19.30
CA ILE A 84 18.08 -35.50 19.52
C ILE A 84 17.33 -35.64 18.19
N ARG A 85 17.79 -34.92 17.16
CA ARG A 85 17.22 -34.96 15.81
C ARG A 85 17.44 -36.31 15.14
N ASP A 86 18.65 -36.86 15.23
CA ASP A 86 18.97 -38.17 14.64
C ASP A 86 18.10 -39.28 15.26
N ILE A 87 17.85 -39.20 16.56
CA ILE A 87 16.94 -40.14 17.25
C ILE A 87 15.51 -40.01 16.73
N ALA A 88 15.04 -38.79 16.43
CA ALA A 88 13.71 -38.62 15.86
C ALA A 88 13.63 -39.19 14.43
N ASP A 89 14.67 -38.97 13.62
CA ASP A 89 14.70 -39.39 12.22
C ASP A 89 14.66 -40.92 12.07
N VAL A 90 15.24 -41.66 13.02
CA VAL A 90 15.13 -43.15 13.06
C VAL A 90 13.68 -43.64 13.14
N TYR A 91 12.77 -42.85 13.70
CA TYR A 91 11.36 -43.21 13.85
C TYR A 91 10.46 -42.62 12.76
N ILE A 92 11.00 -41.85 11.81
CA ILE A 92 10.17 -41.10 10.84
C ILE A 92 9.36 -42.02 9.92
N ASN A 93 9.94 -43.15 9.50
CA ASN A 93 9.23 -44.14 8.68
C ASN A 93 8.05 -44.75 9.45
N LYS A 94 8.25 -45.03 10.75
CA LYS A 94 7.17 -45.52 11.62
C LYS A 94 6.07 -44.49 11.82
N VAL A 95 6.42 -43.21 11.91
CA VAL A 95 5.44 -42.13 11.92
C VAL A 95 4.62 -42.17 10.63
N SER A 96 5.25 -42.35 9.47
CA SER A 96 4.56 -42.46 8.18
C SER A 96 3.55 -43.59 8.15
N ASP A 97 3.96 -44.77 8.60
CA ASP A 97 3.09 -45.96 8.59
C ASP A 97 1.91 -45.80 9.55
N LEU A 98 2.13 -45.12 10.68
CA LEU A 98 1.15 -45.00 11.76
C LEU A 98 0.20 -43.82 11.61
N LEU A 99 0.55 -42.82 10.80
CA LEU A 99 -0.17 -41.54 10.67
C LEU A 99 -1.66 -41.76 10.32
N CYS A 100 -1.95 -42.72 9.45
CA CYS A 100 -3.30 -43.09 9.02
C CYS A 100 -4.20 -43.62 10.14
N TYR A 101 -3.61 -44.08 11.25
CA TYR A 101 -4.33 -44.69 12.38
C TYR A 101 -4.43 -43.76 13.60
N MET A 102 -3.77 -42.59 13.54
CA MET A 102 -3.76 -41.64 14.64
C MET A 102 -5.12 -40.94 14.80
N ASN A 103 -5.48 -40.66 16.05
CA ASN A 103 -6.58 -39.76 16.38
C ASN A 103 -6.15 -38.29 16.29
N THR A 104 -7.10 -37.37 16.38
CA THR A 104 -6.89 -35.93 16.19
C THR A 104 -5.90 -35.31 17.17
N LYS A 105 -5.89 -35.74 18.44
CA LYS A 105 -4.90 -35.27 19.43
C LYS A 105 -3.49 -35.73 19.08
N GLN A 106 -3.35 -36.98 18.64
CA GLN A 106 -2.07 -37.56 18.23
C GLN A 106 -1.55 -36.88 16.96
N LEU A 107 -2.41 -36.67 15.97
CA LEU A 107 -2.09 -35.91 14.75
C LEU A 107 -1.61 -34.50 15.08
N ALA A 108 -2.28 -33.77 15.98
CA ALA A 108 -1.87 -32.43 16.38
C ALA A 108 -0.49 -32.38 17.05
N ILE A 109 -0.15 -33.38 17.88
CA ILE A 109 1.17 -33.47 18.52
C ILE A 109 2.25 -33.76 17.48
N ILE A 110 2.02 -34.76 16.63
CA ILE A 110 2.99 -35.21 15.64
C ILE A 110 3.20 -34.16 14.54
N SER A 111 2.12 -33.56 14.02
CA SER A 111 2.21 -32.53 12.98
C SER A 111 3.05 -31.35 13.46
N LYS A 112 2.73 -30.83 14.66
CA LYS A 112 3.45 -29.70 15.26
C LYS A 112 4.94 -30.01 15.43
N TYR A 113 5.27 -31.22 15.89
CA TYR A 113 6.66 -31.65 16.02
C TYR A 113 7.38 -31.70 14.67
N LEU A 114 6.78 -32.38 13.69
CA LEU A 114 7.37 -32.56 12.36
C LEU A 114 7.65 -31.21 11.69
N HIS A 115 6.73 -30.25 11.86
CA HIS A 115 6.93 -28.88 11.37
C HIS A 115 8.14 -28.22 12.03
N MET A 116 8.21 -28.23 13.37
CA MET A 116 9.31 -27.60 14.10
C MET A 116 10.69 -28.20 13.81
N MET A 117 10.77 -29.50 13.52
CA MET A 117 12.03 -30.17 13.13
C MET A 117 12.36 -30.04 11.64
N ASN A 118 11.53 -29.30 10.89
CA ASN A 118 11.63 -29.17 9.44
C ASN A 118 11.65 -30.54 8.73
N ARG A 119 10.76 -31.44 9.18
CA ARG A 119 10.56 -32.82 8.70
C ARG A 119 9.15 -33.08 8.17
N LEU A 120 8.26 -32.11 8.31
CA LEU A 120 6.96 -32.15 7.64
C LEU A 120 7.21 -32.11 6.13
N ASN A 121 6.62 -33.04 5.39
CA ASN A 121 6.73 -33.17 3.94
C ASN A 121 5.33 -33.25 3.31
N GLU A 122 5.27 -33.21 1.98
CA GLU A 122 4.02 -33.25 1.24
C GLU A 122 3.17 -34.49 1.54
N SER A 123 3.79 -35.68 1.63
CA SER A 123 3.10 -36.93 1.94
C SER A 123 2.42 -36.90 3.32
N PHE A 124 3.10 -36.37 4.33
CA PHE A 124 2.54 -36.18 5.66
C PHE A 124 1.40 -35.16 5.64
N CYS A 125 1.57 -34.02 4.96
CA CYS A 125 0.51 -33.01 4.84
C CYS A 125 -0.75 -33.59 4.16
N ASN A 126 -0.59 -34.30 3.05
CA ASN A 126 -1.70 -34.91 2.30
C ASN A 126 -2.43 -35.98 3.14
N THR A 127 -1.68 -36.78 3.90
CA THR A 127 -2.25 -37.78 4.80
C THR A 127 -3.02 -37.10 5.94
N ILE A 128 -2.47 -36.05 6.55
CA ILE A 128 -3.15 -35.30 7.62
C ILE A 128 -4.42 -34.63 7.10
N LEU A 129 -4.36 -33.97 5.94
CA LEU A 129 -5.50 -33.31 5.30
C LEU A 129 -6.63 -34.31 5.02
N SER A 130 -6.32 -35.41 4.33
CA SER A 130 -7.32 -36.44 4.01
C SER A 130 -7.98 -37.03 5.25
N ARG A 131 -7.21 -37.20 6.34
CA ARG A 131 -7.73 -37.71 7.62
C ARG A 131 -8.70 -36.71 8.26
N ILE A 132 -8.34 -35.43 8.33
CA ILE A 132 -9.17 -34.41 8.99
C ILE A 132 -10.40 -34.07 8.16
N SER A 133 -10.30 -34.11 6.84
CA SER A 133 -11.45 -33.97 5.94
C SER A 133 -12.38 -35.18 5.95
N SER A 134 -11.97 -36.31 6.54
CA SER A 134 -12.86 -37.46 6.70
C SER A 134 -13.80 -37.28 7.91
N ASN A 135 -15.10 -37.45 7.71
CA ASN A 135 -16.12 -37.38 8.77
C ASN A 135 -15.98 -38.49 9.85
N SER A 136 -14.99 -39.38 9.71
CA SER A 136 -14.77 -40.53 10.60
C SER A 136 -14.06 -40.18 11.91
N LEU A 137 -13.40 -39.01 11.97
CA LEU A 137 -12.63 -38.58 13.13
C LEU A 137 -13.43 -37.63 14.03
N LYS A 138 -13.46 -37.93 15.33
CA LYS A 138 -13.93 -36.95 16.32
C LYS A 138 -12.87 -35.86 16.51
N ILE A 139 -13.14 -34.68 15.97
CA ILE A 139 -12.24 -33.52 16.04
C ILE A 139 -12.64 -32.65 17.23
N THR A 140 -11.65 -32.34 18.08
CA THR A 140 -11.80 -31.32 19.14
C THR A 140 -11.28 -29.98 18.62
N SER A 141 -11.93 -28.87 18.97
CA SER A 141 -11.52 -27.50 18.60
C SER A 141 -10.01 -27.27 18.76
N ARG A 142 -9.44 -27.52 19.94
CA ARG A 142 -8.00 -27.31 20.19
C ARG A 142 -7.07 -28.11 19.27
N SER A 143 -7.41 -29.36 18.98
CA SER A 143 -6.58 -30.20 18.10
C SER A 143 -6.68 -29.73 16.65
N PHE A 144 -7.86 -29.26 16.23
CA PHE A 144 -8.09 -28.69 14.90
C PHE A 144 -7.17 -27.49 14.65
N PHE A 145 -7.19 -26.48 15.53
CA PHE A 145 -6.38 -25.26 15.31
C PHE A 145 -4.88 -25.50 15.34
N ASN A 146 -4.39 -26.44 16.16
CA ASN A 146 -2.98 -26.82 16.12
C ASN A 146 -2.60 -27.43 14.78
N ILE A 147 -3.45 -28.31 14.23
CA ILE A 147 -3.16 -28.92 12.94
C ILE A 147 -3.31 -27.90 11.81
N LEU A 148 -4.37 -27.07 11.85
CA LEU A 148 -4.59 -25.99 10.89
C LEU A 148 -3.35 -25.09 10.79
N LEU A 149 -2.87 -24.57 11.93
CA LEU A 149 -1.66 -23.75 11.97
C LEU A 149 -0.46 -24.47 11.38
N THR A 150 -0.25 -25.74 11.77
CA THR A 150 0.87 -26.54 11.28
C THR A 150 0.83 -26.70 9.75
N LEU A 151 -0.34 -27.01 9.20
CA LEU A 151 -0.53 -27.16 7.77
C LEU A 151 -0.35 -25.83 7.05
N SER A 152 -0.84 -24.74 7.62
CA SER A 152 -0.70 -23.41 7.04
C SER A 152 0.73 -22.88 7.03
N GLU A 153 1.52 -23.16 8.07
CA GLU A 153 2.94 -22.82 8.10
C GLU A 153 3.79 -23.75 7.21
N SER A 154 3.19 -24.81 6.65
CA SER A 154 3.88 -25.72 5.73
C SER A 154 3.92 -25.15 4.31
N LYS A 155 5.01 -25.43 3.59
CA LYS A 155 5.15 -25.04 2.17
C LYS A 155 4.39 -25.96 1.20
N TYR A 156 3.71 -26.99 1.71
CA TYR A 156 3.16 -28.08 0.90
C TYR A 156 1.64 -28.04 0.77
N VAL A 157 0.97 -27.09 1.43
CA VAL A 157 -0.49 -26.98 1.41
C VAL A 157 -0.88 -25.65 0.77
N ASN A 158 -1.80 -25.71 -0.19
CA ASN A 158 -2.32 -24.52 -0.86
C ASN A 158 -3.47 -23.86 -0.09
N SER A 159 -3.79 -22.62 -0.46
CA SER A 159 -4.87 -21.82 0.12
C SER A 159 -6.22 -22.55 0.08
N ASP A 160 -6.58 -23.12 -1.07
CA ASP A 160 -7.88 -23.77 -1.28
C ASP A 160 -8.12 -24.94 -0.31
N SER A 161 -7.09 -25.73 -0.03
CA SER A 161 -7.19 -26.87 0.89
C SER A 161 -7.43 -26.39 2.32
N ILE A 162 -6.75 -25.31 2.74
CA ILE A 162 -6.94 -24.71 4.06
C ILE A 162 -8.32 -24.10 4.18
N GLU A 163 -8.78 -23.34 3.18
CA GLU A 163 -10.10 -22.74 3.20
C GLU A 163 -11.20 -23.79 3.29
N ARG A 164 -11.16 -24.83 2.45
CA ARG A 164 -12.12 -25.95 2.50
C ARG A 164 -12.11 -26.63 3.86
N LEU A 165 -10.94 -26.83 4.45
CA LEU A 165 -10.78 -27.46 5.76
C LEU A 165 -11.47 -26.64 6.86
N ILE A 166 -11.33 -25.30 6.83
CA ILE A 166 -11.98 -24.38 7.77
C ILE A 166 -13.50 -24.43 7.58
N ILE A 167 -14.00 -24.36 6.34
CA ILE A 167 -15.44 -24.37 6.03
C ILE A 167 -16.11 -25.68 6.47
N GLN A 168 -15.48 -26.83 6.19
CA GLN A 168 -15.97 -28.15 6.60
C GLN A 168 -16.13 -28.25 8.12
N ASN A 169 -15.25 -27.59 8.86
CA ASN A 169 -15.20 -27.63 10.31
C ASN A 169 -15.73 -26.35 10.97
N LYS A 170 -16.55 -25.56 10.27
CA LYS A 170 -17.05 -24.25 10.73
C LYS A 170 -17.71 -24.29 12.11
N GLY A 171 -18.35 -25.41 12.47
CA GLY A 171 -18.96 -25.58 13.80
C GLY A 171 -17.96 -25.45 14.95
N LEU A 172 -16.69 -25.83 14.74
CA LEU A 172 -15.62 -25.72 15.75
C LEU A 172 -15.16 -24.27 15.95
N LEU A 173 -15.45 -23.38 15.00
CA LEU A 173 -15.11 -21.95 15.07
C LEU A 173 -15.93 -21.24 16.16
N LEU A 174 -17.11 -21.75 16.48
CA LEU A 174 -17.99 -21.17 17.51
C LEU A 174 -17.43 -21.36 18.93
N ASP A 175 -16.67 -22.42 19.17
CA ASP A 175 -16.10 -22.77 20.49
C ASP A 175 -14.63 -22.34 20.64
N MET A 176 -14.12 -21.48 19.75
CA MET A 176 -12.74 -20.99 19.82
C MET A 176 -12.49 -20.15 21.07
N ASN A 177 -11.38 -20.41 21.75
CA ASN A 177 -10.79 -19.47 22.71
C ASN A 177 -9.89 -18.44 22.01
N SER A 178 -9.35 -17.49 22.78
CA SER A 178 -8.50 -16.41 22.25
C SER A 178 -7.23 -16.91 21.53
N LEU A 179 -6.65 -18.02 21.96
CA LEU A 179 -5.43 -18.56 21.36
C LEU A 179 -5.75 -19.33 20.06
N ASP A 180 -6.87 -20.06 20.04
CA ASP A 180 -7.38 -20.71 18.83
C ASP A 180 -7.74 -19.66 17.76
N LEU A 181 -8.31 -18.52 18.16
CA LEU A 181 -8.55 -17.37 17.27
C LEU A 181 -7.26 -16.83 16.65
N GLN A 182 -6.19 -16.68 17.42
CA GLN A 182 -4.88 -16.26 16.90
C GLN A 182 -4.33 -17.25 15.87
N TYR A 183 -4.51 -18.55 16.09
CA TYR A 183 -4.08 -19.58 15.14
C TYR A 183 -4.89 -19.53 13.86
N LEU A 184 -6.21 -19.32 13.95
CA LEU A 184 -7.06 -19.13 12.78
C LEU A 184 -6.64 -17.88 12.00
N LEU A 185 -6.54 -16.72 12.67
CA LEU A 185 -6.13 -15.45 12.07
C LEU A 185 -4.79 -15.55 11.34
N LYS A 186 -3.79 -16.17 11.98
CA LYS A 186 -2.49 -16.43 11.35
C LYS A 186 -2.62 -17.31 10.11
N SER A 187 -3.43 -18.36 10.18
CA SER A 187 -3.61 -19.31 9.08
C SER A 187 -4.29 -18.66 7.88
N ILE A 188 -5.35 -17.88 8.10
CA ILE A 188 -6.02 -17.15 7.02
C ILE A 188 -5.11 -16.09 6.42
N ALA A 189 -4.30 -15.40 7.23
CA ALA A 189 -3.35 -14.38 6.77
C ALA A 189 -2.19 -14.97 5.96
N ILE A 190 -1.69 -16.16 6.29
CA ILE A 190 -0.66 -16.84 5.49
C ILE A 190 -1.17 -17.17 4.08
N HIS A 191 -2.44 -17.59 3.97
CA HIS A 191 -3.03 -18.04 2.72
C HIS A 191 -3.89 -17.00 2.01
N ASN A 192 -3.95 -15.78 2.53
CA ASN A 192 -4.80 -14.70 2.05
C ASN A 192 -6.27 -15.11 1.84
N ILE A 193 -6.86 -15.80 2.82
CA ILE A 193 -8.24 -16.31 2.75
C ILE A 193 -9.20 -15.18 3.13
N THR A 194 -9.98 -14.70 2.15
CA THR A 194 -10.93 -13.58 2.30
C THR A 194 -12.39 -14.01 2.34
N ASN A 195 -12.65 -15.28 2.68
CA ASN A 195 -14.01 -15.82 2.77
C ASN A 195 -14.87 -15.07 3.81
N GLU A 196 -15.94 -14.42 3.37
CA GLU A 196 -16.80 -13.59 4.23
C GLU A 196 -17.37 -14.35 5.43
N THR A 197 -17.75 -15.63 5.26
CA THR A 197 -18.32 -16.40 6.37
C THR A 197 -17.31 -16.64 7.49
N ILE A 198 -16.04 -16.88 7.14
CA ILE A 198 -14.95 -17.05 8.10
C ILE A 198 -14.63 -15.71 8.74
N LEU A 199 -14.52 -14.64 7.95
CA LEU A 199 -14.20 -13.29 8.43
C LEU A 199 -15.27 -12.74 9.38
N ASN A 200 -16.56 -13.03 9.13
CA ASN A 200 -17.64 -12.64 10.05
C ASN A 200 -17.50 -13.34 11.41
N ILE A 201 -17.21 -14.65 11.44
CA ILE A 201 -16.98 -15.36 12.70
C ILE A 201 -15.73 -14.82 13.42
N VAL A 202 -14.68 -14.51 12.68
CA VAL A 202 -13.45 -13.91 13.22
C VAL A 202 -13.74 -12.53 13.82
N SER A 203 -14.54 -11.69 13.15
CA SER A 203 -14.98 -10.39 13.64
C SER A 203 -15.68 -10.50 14.99
N ASP A 204 -16.71 -11.33 15.08
CA ASP A 204 -17.49 -11.54 16.32
C ASP A 204 -16.59 -12.00 17.48
N LYS A 205 -15.64 -12.90 17.20
CA LYS A 205 -14.71 -13.41 18.21
C LYS A 205 -13.63 -12.39 18.59
N LEU A 206 -13.17 -11.57 17.65
CA LEU A 206 -12.26 -10.48 17.94
C LEU A 206 -12.92 -9.46 18.85
N GLU A 207 -14.14 -9.02 18.55
CA GLU A 207 -14.89 -8.09 19.40
C GLU A 207 -15.02 -8.58 20.86
N TYR A 208 -15.25 -9.89 21.04
CA TYR A 208 -15.33 -10.50 22.35
C TYR A 208 -13.97 -10.55 23.08
N TYR A 209 -12.91 -11.02 22.42
CA TYR A 209 -11.62 -11.27 23.08
C TYR A 209 -10.69 -10.05 23.16
N LEU A 210 -10.86 -9.04 22.31
CA LEU A 210 -9.94 -7.89 22.22
C LEU A 210 -9.79 -7.14 23.54
N ARG A 211 -10.85 -7.05 24.34
CA ARG A 211 -10.84 -6.38 25.64
C ARG A 211 -9.78 -6.94 26.60
N ASP A 212 -9.57 -8.25 26.56
CA ASP A 212 -8.65 -8.97 27.46
C ASP A 212 -7.32 -9.33 26.80
N MET A 213 -7.13 -8.99 25.52
CA MET A 213 -5.87 -9.29 24.83
C MET A 213 -4.71 -8.48 25.42
N LYS A 214 -3.56 -9.15 25.53
CA LYS A 214 -2.27 -8.57 25.91
C LYS A 214 -1.64 -7.82 24.71
N PRO A 215 -0.68 -6.91 24.96
CA PRO A 215 0.04 -6.18 23.90
C PRO A 215 0.50 -7.06 22.72
N ASP A 216 1.19 -8.17 22.99
CA ASP A 216 1.69 -9.08 21.93
C ASP A 216 0.57 -9.68 21.07
N GLY A 217 -0.59 -9.96 21.68
CA GLY A 217 -1.77 -10.46 20.99
C GLY A 217 -2.40 -9.41 20.08
N ILE A 218 -2.42 -8.15 20.53
CA ILE A 218 -2.89 -7.02 19.71
C ILE A 218 -1.97 -6.80 18.51
N LEU A 219 -0.65 -6.78 18.73
CA LEU A 219 0.33 -6.60 17.65
C LEU A 219 0.25 -7.73 16.61
N SER A 220 0.13 -8.98 17.09
CA SER A 220 -0.07 -10.14 16.21
C SER A 220 -1.33 -9.99 15.38
N THR A 221 -2.44 -9.59 16.02
CA THR A 221 -3.73 -9.36 15.36
C THR A 221 -3.63 -8.28 14.29
N LEU A 222 -3.06 -7.12 14.62
CA LEU A 222 -2.84 -6.02 13.66
C LEU A 222 -2.01 -6.46 12.47
N ASN A 223 -0.91 -7.19 12.70
CA ASN A 223 -0.06 -7.69 11.62
C ASN A 223 -0.79 -8.68 10.71
N TYR A 224 -1.64 -9.56 11.26
CA TYR A 224 -2.44 -10.49 10.44
C TYR A 224 -3.52 -9.76 9.64
N ILE A 225 -4.20 -8.80 10.24
CA ILE A 225 -5.21 -7.96 9.56
C ILE A 225 -4.56 -7.15 8.44
N TYR A 226 -3.41 -6.54 8.71
CA TYR A 226 -2.63 -5.79 7.73
C TYR A 226 -2.20 -6.66 6.55
N ARG A 227 -1.75 -7.89 6.81
CA ARG A 227 -1.38 -8.85 5.74
C ARG A 227 -2.56 -9.31 4.89
N LEU A 228 -3.76 -9.39 5.48
CA LEU A 228 -4.99 -9.76 4.80
C LEU A 228 -5.62 -8.61 4.00
N ASP A 229 -5.16 -7.38 4.22
CA ASP A 229 -5.81 -6.17 3.72
C ASP A 229 -7.32 -6.14 4.07
N TRP A 230 -7.67 -6.62 5.27
CA TRP A 230 -9.07 -6.74 5.69
C TRP A 230 -9.47 -5.60 6.63
N TYR A 231 -10.51 -4.86 6.25
CA TYR A 231 -11.05 -3.77 7.08
C TYR A 231 -12.43 -4.12 7.63
N ASN A 232 -12.59 -3.99 8.94
CA ASN A 232 -13.88 -4.03 9.63
C ASN A 232 -13.91 -2.91 10.68
N GLU A 233 -14.82 -1.96 10.51
CA GLU A 233 -14.89 -0.74 11.33
C GLU A 233 -15.05 -1.05 12.83
N SER A 234 -15.91 -2.00 13.20
CA SER A 234 -16.13 -2.39 14.61
C SER A 234 -14.88 -2.99 15.25
N VAL A 235 -14.20 -3.89 14.53
CA VAL A 235 -12.95 -4.50 14.99
C VAL A 235 -11.86 -3.44 15.14
N PHE A 236 -11.73 -2.52 14.17
CA PHE A 236 -10.76 -1.44 14.22
C PHE A 236 -11.02 -0.47 15.38
N MET A 237 -12.28 -0.12 15.65
CA MET A 237 -12.64 0.72 16.80
C MET A 237 -12.29 0.04 18.14
N ASN A 238 -12.54 -1.26 18.27
CA ASN A 238 -12.16 -2.01 19.47
C ASN A 238 -10.64 -2.13 19.63
N LEU A 239 -9.92 -2.40 18.53
CA LEU A 239 -8.46 -2.41 18.50
C LEU A 239 -7.91 -1.05 18.92
N TYR A 240 -8.46 0.02 18.36
CA TYR A 240 -8.10 1.40 18.66
C TYR A 240 -8.20 1.70 20.17
N PHE A 241 -9.35 1.48 20.80
CA PHE A 241 -9.52 1.72 22.23
C PHE A 241 -8.56 0.86 23.08
N ARG A 242 -8.31 -0.38 22.65
CA ARG A 242 -7.41 -1.27 23.36
C ARG A 242 -5.96 -0.80 23.23
N ILE A 243 -5.53 -0.40 22.04
CA ILE A 243 -4.20 0.17 21.77
C ILE A 243 -4.00 1.41 22.64
N GLN A 244 -4.96 2.34 22.65
CA GLN A 244 -4.95 3.53 23.50
C GLN A 244 -4.74 3.16 24.99
N SER A 245 -5.51 2.20 25.52
CA SER A 245 -5.38 1.79 26.92
C SER A 245 -4.04 1.13 27.28
N LEU A 246 -3.36 0.54 26.30
CA LEU A 246 -2.10 -0.18 26.46
C LEU A 246 -0.90 0.61 25.92
N LEU A 247 -1.10 1.84 25.45
CA LEU A 247 -0.08 2.62 24.77
C LEU A 247 1.25 2.72 25.53
N PRO A 248 1.26 2.95 26.87
CA PRO A 248 2.49 2.99 27.66
C PRO A 248 3.25 1.66 27.76
N GLN A 249 2.64 0.54 27.37
CA GLN A 249 3.26 -0.79 27.45
C GLN A 249 3.97 -1.19 26.14
N TYR A 250 3.76 -0.44 25.06
CA TYR A 250 4.38 -0.73 23.77
C TYR A 250 5.79 -0.13 23.69
N LYS A 251 6.70 -0.88 23.08
CA LYS A 251 8.01 -0.37 22.68
C LYS A 251 7.89 0.41 21.38
N LEU A 252 8.90 1.22 21.06
CA LEU A 252 8.95 2.03 19.85
C LEU A 252 8.61 1.24 18.57
N SER A 253 9.29 0.11 18.33
CA SER A 253 9.03 -0.74 17.15
C SER A 253 7.59 -1.27 17.08
N SER A 254 6.94 -1.48 18.22
CA SER A 254 5.53 -1.87 18.30
C SER A 254 4.60 -0.70 17.94
N ILE A 255 4.92 0.52 18.39
CA ILE A 255 4.20 1.75 18.05
C ILE A 255 4.33 2.04 16.55
N THR A 256 5.51 1.82 15.95
CA THR A 256 5.71 1.97 14.50
C THR A 256 4.90 0.96 13.70
N LEU A 257 4.78 -0.30 14.17
CA LEU A 257 3.88 -1.28 13.54
C LEU A 257 2.41 -0.86 13.64
N ILE A 258 1.99 -0.34 14.80
CA ILE A 258 0.63 0.19 15.02
C ILE A 258 0.36 1.35 14.05
N SER A 259 1.25 2.35 13.98
CA SER A 259 1.09 3.49 13.08
C SER A 259 1.05 3.07 11.62
N LYS A 260 1.89 2.11 11.22
CA LYS A 260 1.87 1.52 9.88
C LYS A 260 0.52 0.91 9.53
N CYS A 261 -0.03 0.07 10.41
CA CYS A 261 -1.33 -0.57 10.18
C CYS A 261 -2.46 0.47 10.12
N LEU A 262 -2.51 1.40 11.07
CA LEU A 262 -3.55 2.43 11.11
C LEU A 262 -3.46 3.38 9.91
N SER A 263 -2.24 3.69 9.44
CA SER A 263 -2.03 4.55 8.27
C SER A 263 -2.47 3.93 6.95
N HIS A 264 -2.44 2.59 6.86
CA HIS A 264 -2.89 1.84 5.70
C HIS A 264 -4.41 1.87 5.55
N PHE A 265 -5.13 1.63 6.65
CA PHE A 265 -6.60 1.56 6.63
C PHE A 265 -7.31 2.90 6.81
N LYS A 266 -6.62 3.91 7.36
CA LYS A 266 -7.13 5.28 7.56
C LYS A 266 -8.54 5.32 8.20
N PRO A 267 -8.73 4.73 9.40
CA PRO A 267 -10.01 4.84 10.09
C PRO A 267 -10.34 6.31 10.38
N ARG A 268 -11.64 6.65 10.47
CA ARG A 268 -12.08 8.04 10.68
C ARG A 268 -11.57 8.58 12.02
N GLY A 269 -11.02 9.80 12.01
CA GLY A 269 -10.52 10.49 13.22
C GLY A 269 -9.18 9.94 13.74
N ILE A 270 -8.42 9.23 12.90
CA ILE A 270 -7.12 8.68 13.28
C ILE A 270 -6.07 9.78 13.49
N GLU A 271 -6.22 10.91 12.79
CA GLU A 271 -5.40 12.10 12.92
C GLU A 271 -5.38 12.63 14.36
N ASP A 272 -6.55 12.71 15.02
CA ASP A 272 -6.69 13.17 16.40
C ASP A 272 -5.95 12.24 17.37
N PHE A 273 -5.97 10.92 17.12
CA PHE A 273 -5.23 9.96 17.93
C PHE A 273 -3.72 10.07 17.76
N PHE A 274 -3.27 10.24 16.51
CA PHE A 274 -1.87 10.45 16.25
C PHE A 274 -1.37 11.72 16.95
N ASP A 275 -2.15 12.80 16.88
CA ASP A 275 -1.78 14.09 17.44
C ASP A 275 -1.88 14.15 18.97
N SER A 276 -2.95 13.63 19.55
CA SER A 276 -3.20 13.74 20.99
C SER A 276 -2.54 12.66 21.83
N GLN A 277 -2.17 11.52 21.26
CA GLN A 277 -1.73 10.35 22.03
C GLN A 277 -0.46 9.72 21.50
N LEU A 278 -0.43 9.30 20.22
CA LEU A 278 0.67 8.47 19.71
C LEU A 278 1.98 9.24 19.61
N ILE A 279 1.97 10.44 19.01
CA ILE A 279 3.16 11.31 18.91
C ILE A 279 3.60 11.82 20.28
N PRO A 280 2.71 12.33 21.16
CA PRO A 280 3.10 12.71 22.52
C PRO A 280 3.69 11.55 23.34
N THR A 281 3.16 10.33 23.19
CA THR A 281 3.74 9.16 23.88
C THR A 281 5.12 8.84 23.36
N LEU A 282 5.36 8.97 22.05
CA LEU A 282 6.69 8.82 21.47
C LEU A 282 7.69 9.84 22.05
N HIS A 283 7.28 11.12 22.14
CA HIS A 283 8.11 12.18 22.71
C HIS A 283 8.48 11.87 24.15
N ASN A 284 7.53 11.43 24.98
CA ASN A 284 7.79 11.03 26.36
C ASN A 284 8.74 9.82 26.50
N ILE A 285 8.62 8.83 25.60
CA ILE A 285 9.52 7.65 25.59
C ILE A 285 10.94 8.07 25.22
N SER A 286 11.08 9.02 24.29
CA SER A 286 12.38 9.39 23.71
C SER A 286 13.09 10.50 24.48
N ASP A 287 12.37 11.42 25.13
CA ASP A 287 12.97 12.47 25.95
C ASP A 287 13.74 11.91 27.16
N ALA A 288 13.39 10.71 27.61
CA ALA A 288 14.14 10.00 28.66
C ALA A 288 15.52 9.49 28.20
N ASP A 289 15.73 9.28 26.89
CA ASP A 289 16.89 8.57 26.31
C ASP A 289 17.47 9.23 25.03
N ALA A 290 17.08 10.47 24.72
CA ALA A 290 17.32 11.16 23.44
C ALA A 290 18.81 11.20 22.99
N GLY A 291 19.74 11.24 23.95
CA GLY A 291 21.18 11.24 23.67
C GLY A 291 21.75 9.89 23.19
N ASN A 292 21.02 8.78 23.36
CA ASN A 292 21.51 7.40 23.15
C ASN A 292 20.69 6.57 22.15
N LEU A 293 19.80 7.18 21.36
CA LEU A 293 18.97 6.47 20.39
C LEU A 293 19.82 5.67 19.39
N GLN A 294 19.56 4.36 19.29
CA GLN A 294 20.21 3.50 18.30
C GLN A 294 19.73 3.87 16.90
N LEU A 295 20.49 3.47 15.87
CA LEU A 295 20.11 3.73 14.48
C LEU A 295 18.73 3.13 14.14
N SER A 296 18.41 1.96 14.69
CA SER A 296 17.09 1.32 14.52
C SER A 296 15.94 2.18 15.07
N ASP A 297 16.15 2.81 16.24
CA ASP A 297 15.13 3.63 16.88
C ASP A 297 14.87 4.90 16.05
N LYS A 298 15.93 5.47 15.47
CA LYS A 298 15.82 6.63 14.57
C LYS A 298 15.00 6.33 13.33
N VAL A 299 15.23 5.16 12.72
CA VAL A 299 14.44 4.71 11.56
C VAL A 299 12.98 4.49 11.95
N ASP A 300 12.73 3.87 13.09
CA ASP A 300 11.37 3.63 13.58
C ASP A 300 10.61 4.93 13.85
N ILE A 301 11.28 5.97 14.38
CA ILE A 301 10.73 7.31 14.58
C ILE A 301 10.39 7.98 13.24
N LEU A 302 11.28 7.94 12.26
CA LEU A 302 11.04 8.50 10.93
C LEU A 302 9.86 7.81 10.22
N LEU A 303 9.78 6.49 10.33
CA LEU A 303 8.67 5.71 9.79
C LEU A 303 7.35 6.07 10.49
N LEU A 304 7.38 6.24 11.81
CA LEU A 304 6.21 6.65 12.58
C LEU A 304 5.71 8.03 12.14
N TYR A 305 6.57 9.04 12.05
CA TYR A 305 6.16 10.37 11.57
C TYR A 305 5.57 10.30 10.17
N ASN A 306 6.21 9.59 9.24
CA ASN A 306 5.66 9.40 7.89
C ASN A 306 4.27 8.77 7.91
N ASN A 307 4.06 7.72 8.70
CA ASN A 307 2.76 7.06 8.81
C ASN A 307 1.70 7.99 9.40
N CYS A 308 2.06 8.78 10.41
CA CYS A 308 1.16 9.76 11.02
C CYS A 308 0.77 10.87 10.05
N TYR A 309 1.75 11.49 9.37
CA TYR A 309 1.50 12.61 8.47
C TYR A 309 0.78 12.19 7.18
N LYS A 310 0.94 10.94 6.71
CA LYS A 310 0.10 10.35 5.63
C LYS A 310 -1.39 10.31 5.97
N CYS A 311 -1.73 10.40 7.24
CA CYS A 311 -3.11 10.45 7.74
C CYS A 311 -3.60 11.84 8.09
N GLY A 312 -2.82 12.89 7.82
CA GLY A 312 -3.23 14.27 8.11
C GLY A 312 -2.87 14.75 9.52
N SER A 313 -2.06 14.02 10.28
CA SER A 313 -1.51 14.47 11.56
C SER A 313 -0.78 15.80 11.40
N ARG A 314 -0.90 16.66 12.42
CA ARG A 314 -0.38 18.03 12.45
C ARG A 314 0.60 18.28 13.58
N SER A 315 0.91 17.28 14.39
CA SER A 315 1.84 17.44 15.51
C SER A 315 3.27 17.70 15.06
N PHE A 316 3.90 18.71 15.64
CA PHE A 316 5.28 19.05 15.33
C PHE A 316 6.26 17.91 15.69
N PRO A 317 7.20 17.56 14.80
CA PRO A 317 8.12 16.44 15.02
C PRO A 317 9.32 16.81 15.91
N LYS A 318 9.07 17.03 17.21
CA LYS A 318 10.05 17.51 18.22
C LYS A 318 11.35 16.71 18.33
N LEU A 319 11.33 15.42 17.99
CA LEU A 319 12.50 14.54 18.07
C LEU A 319 13.42 14.65 16.85
N LEU A 320 12.94 15.15 15.70
CA LEU A 320 13.76 15.23 14.50
C LEU A 320 15.03 16.07 14.70
N PRO A 321 15.00 17.28 15.31
CA PRO A 321 16.22 18.07 15.56
C PRO A 321 17.33 17.29 16.28
N GLN A 322 16.97 16.39 17.20
CA GLN A 322 17.92 15.61 18.00
C GLN A 322 18.53 14.44 17.18
N MET A 323 17.80 13.94 16.19
CA MET A 323 18.19 12.79 15.37
C MET A 323 19.13 13.15 14.21
N LEU A 324 19.11 14.41 13.76
CA LEU A 324 19.88 14.89 12.60
C LEU A 324 21.39 14.78 12.76
N ASN A 325 21.93 14.52 13.95
CA ASN A 325 23.39 14.44 14.15
C ASN A 325 24.01 13.09 13.75
N SER A 326 23.24 12.13 13.22
CA SER A 326 23.69 10.72 13.19
C SER A 326 23.01 9.77 12.18
N LEU A 327 22.28 10.28 11.18
CA LEU A 327 21.79 9.40 10.10
C LEU A 327 22.97 9.04 9.17
N THR A 328 23.05 7.80 8.72
CA THR A 328 24.24 7.29 8.00
C THR A 328 23.90 6.56 6.71
N GLU A 329 22.62 6.31 6.42
CA GLU A 329 22.20 5.51 5.26
C GLU A 329 21.28 6.28 4.30
N ASP A 330 21.44 6.05 2.99
CA ASP A 330 20.81 6.79 1.90
C ASP A 330 19.28 6.87 1.99
N TYR A 331 18.60 5.83 2.48
CA TYR A 331 17.13 5.81 2.56
C TYR A 331 16.56 6.63 3.72
N GLN A 332 17.37 6.95 4.74
CA GLN A 332 16.92 7.67 5.93
C GLN A 332 16.59 9.13 5.60
N TRP A 333 17.31 9.68 4.62
CA TRP A 333 17.09 11.02 4.09
C TRP A 333 15.77 11.16 3.33
N ASP A 334 15.45 10.17 2.51
CA ASP A 334 14.18 10.12 1.79
C ASP A 334 13.00 10.10 2.77
N LEU A 335 13.08 9.28 3.82
CA LEU A 335 12.08 9.24 4.88
C LEU A 335 11.99 10.56 5.65
N LEU A 336 13.11 11.21 5.96
CA LEU A 336 13.13 12.50 6.65
C LEU A 336 12.42 13.57 5.82
N PHE A 337 12.81 13.75 4.56
CA PHE A 337 12.21 14.78 3.72
C PHE A 337 10.75 14.49 3.38
N SER A 338 10.39 13.22 3.16
CA SER A 338 8.99 12.80 3.02
C SER A 338 8.16 13.19 4.26
N ALA A 339 8.68 12.97 5.47
CA ALA A 339 7.98 13.36 6.69
C ALA A 339 7.83 14.88 6.80
N LEU A 340 8.87 15.65 6.49
CA LEU A 340 8.84 17.12 6.51
C LEU A 340 7.83 17.68 5.49
N ASN A 341 7.74 17.09 4.29
CA ASN A 341 6.79 17.51 3.26
C ASN A 341 5.34 17.25 3.65
N LEU A 342 5.07 16.05 4.14
CA LEU A 342 3.73 15.70 4.60
C LEU A 342 3.30 16.60 5.76
N PHE A 343 4.22 16.88 6.69
CA PHE A 343 3.97 17.85 7.77
C PHE A 343 3.66 19.25 7.22
N LYS A 344 4.52 19.81 6.35
CA LYS A 344 4.31 21.13 5.74
C LYS A 344 2.96 21.22 5.03
N THR A 345 2.62 20.19 4.25
CA THR A 345 1.36 20.11 3.51
C THR A 345 0.16 20.12 4.45
N ASN A 346 0.19 19.33 5.52
CA ASN A 346 -0.89 19.27 6.50
C ASN A 346 -1.04 20.57 7.31
N SER A 347 0.07 21.25 7.60
CA SER A 347 0.09 22.52 8.35
C SER A 347 -0.42 23.69 7.52
N ASN A 348 -0.16 23.72 6.21
CA ASN A 348 -0.60 24.78 5.30
C ASN A 348 -2.12 24.81 5.03
N VAL A 349 -2.86 23.76 5.42
CA VAL A 349 -4.32 23.65 5.20
C VAL A 349 -5.12 24.45 6.25
N VAL A 350 -4.48 24.99 7.28
CA VAL A 350 -5.13 25.77 8.37
C VAL A 350 -4.65 27.23 8.34
N GLU A 351 -5.50 28.14 8.82
CA GLU A 351 -5.23 29.58 8.89
C GLU A 351 -3.83 29.89 9.49
N PRO A 352 -3.07 30.86 8.93
CA PRO A 352 -1.67 31.18 9.29
C PRO A 352 -1.38 31.57 10.75
N ASP A 353 -2.40 31.63 11.61
CA ASP A 353 -2.34 32.33 12.91
C ASP A 353 -1.85 31.45 14.09
N LEU A 354 -1.39 30.22 13.85
CA LEU A 354 -0.67 29.39 14.85
C LEU A 354 0.85 29.52 14.63
N ILE A 355 1.39 30.67 15.05
CA ILE A 355 2.69 31.24 14.61
C ILE A 355 3.95 30.68 15.33
N GLU A 356 3.84 29.85 16.37
CA GLU A 356 5.05 29.32 17.06
C GLU A 356 5.78 28.21 16.29
N ASP A 357 5.07 27.34 15.55
CA ASP A 357 5.68 26.18 14.88
C ASP A 357 6.39 26.54 13.55
N GLN A 358 6.15 27.72 12.97
CA GLN A 358 6.71 28.10 11.67
C GLN A 358 8.20 28.47 11.73
N GLU A 359 8.62 29.22 12.76
CA GLU A 359 10.05 29.54 12.97
C GLU A 359 10.85 28.27 13.32
N ASP A 360 10.26 27.39 14.15
CA ASP A 360 10.84 26.10 14.51
C ASP A 360 10.94 25.15 13.32
N PHE A 361 9.95 25.14 12.41
CA PHE A 361 10.01 24.37 11.18
C PHE A 361 11.10 24.90 10.23
N GLY A 362 11.23 26.22 10.07
CA GLY A 362 12.30 26.82 9.27
C GLY A 362 13.69 26.43 9.77
N SER A 363 13.90 26.46 11.09
CA SER A 363 15.12 26.00 11.75
C SER A 363 15.39 24.51 11.55
N LEU A 364 14.36 23.67 11.68
CA LEU A 364 14.46 22.22 11.43
C LEU A 364 14.79 21.92 9.96
N LEU A 365 14.16 22.62 9.03
CA LEU A 365 14.42 22.48 7.60
C LEU A 365 15.86 22.87 7.26
N ALA A 366 16.34 24.02 7.76
CA ALA A 366 17.71 24.47 7.57
C ALA A 366 18.72 23.45 8.10
N LYS A 367 18.52 22.92 9.32
CA LYS A 367 19.36 21.86 9.89
C LYS A 367 19.33 20.58 9.08
N SER A 368 18.16 20.20 8.56
CA SER A 368 18.00 19.01 7.72
C SER A 368 18.78 19.15 6.41
N ILE A 369 18.74 20.32 5.78
CA ILE A 369 19.50 20.64 4.57
C ILE A 369 21.01 20.67 4.85
N GLU A 370 21.44 21.31 5.93
CA GLU A 370 22.86 21.37 6.32
C GLU A 370 23.43 19.97 6.56
N PHE A 371 22.69 19.14 7.31
CA PHE A 371 23.07 17.76 7.53
C PHE A 371 23.09 16.97 6.21
N PHE A 372 22.19 17.26 5.26
CA PHE A 372 22.16 16.57 3.97
C PHE A 372 23.39 16.93 3.13
N LYS A 373 23.82 18.20 3.16
CA LYS A 373 25.10 18.64 2.58
C LYS A 373 26.28 17.89 3.19
N LEU A 374 26.33 17.73 4.51
CA LEU A 374 27.37 16.94 5.18
C LEU A 374 27.35 15.47 4.75
N PHE A 375 26.18 14.87 4.63
CA PHE A 375 26.01 13.51 4.14
C PHE A 375 26.52 13.35 2.69
N LEU A 376 26.13 14.25 1.78
CA LEU A 376 26.59 14.25 0.39
C LEU A 376 28.11 14.41 0.27
N ASN A 377 28.75 15.12 1.19
CA ASN A 377 30.20 15.23 1.22
C ASN A 377 30.88 13.88 1.48
N ALA A 378 30.31 13.07 2.37
CA ALA A 378 30.89 11.78 2.80
C ALA A 378 30.40 10.57 1.99
N ASN A 379 29.22 10.64 1.36
CA ASN A 379 28.55 9.51 0.75
C ASN A 379 28.15 9.79 -0.70
N GLU A 380 27.78 8.74 -1.41
CA GLU A 380 27.21 8.80 -2.76
C GLU A 380 25.69 8.64 -2.67
N VAL A 381 24.98 9.03 -3.74
CA VAL A 381 23.52 8.88 -3.80
C VAL A 381 23.16 7.90 -4.91
N VAL A 382 22.34 6.90 -4.61
CA VAL A 382 21.84 5.96 -5.63
C VAL A 382 20.85 6.68 -6.55
N PRO A 383 20.99 6.59 -7.90
CA PRO A 383 20.13 7.30 -8.86
C PRO A 383 18.62 7.08 -8.69
N LYS A 384 18.21 5.91 -8.17
CA LYS A 384 16.79 5.57 -7.91
C LYS A 384 16.08 6.53 -6.95
N TYR A 385 16.82 7.25 -6.11
CA TYR A 385 16.25 8.21 -5.15
C TYR A 385 16.14 9.63 -5.71
N LEU A 386 16.69 9.90 -6.90
CA LEU A 386 16.73 11.25 -7.46
C LEU A 386 15.33 11.84 -7.70
N SER A 387 14.40 11.03 -8.20
CA SER A 387 12.97 11.40 -8.35
C SER A 387 12.38 11.84 -7.00
N SER A 388 12.56 11.04 -5.95
CA SER A 388 12.05 11.38 -4.62
C SER A 388 12.74 12.60 -3.99
N ILE A 389 14.06 12.69 -4.11
CA ILE A 389 14.83 13.85 -3.61
C ILE A 389 14.38 15.12 -4.31
N SER A 390 14.29 15.11 -5.65
CA SER A 390 13.85 16.28 -6.41
C SER A 390 12.45 16.73 -6.04
N LYS A 391 11.50 15.79 -5.98
CA LYS A 391 10.14 16.04 -5.51
C LYS A 391 10.15 16.68 -4.13
N ASN A 392 10.87 16.06 -3.21
CA ASN A 392 10.82 16.46 -1.83
C ASN A 392 11.44 17.86 -1.61
N VAL A 393 12.57 18.17 -2.24
CA VAL A 393 13.24 19.46 -2.09
C VAL A 393 12.40 20.58 -2.71
N VAL A 394 11.77 20.31 -3.86
CA VAL A 394 10.86 21.27 -4.52
C VAL A 394 9.61 21.53 -3.67
N GLU A 395 8.94 20.49 -3.17
CA GLU A 395 7.74 20.64 -2.33
C GLU A 395 8.03 21.37 -1.00
N LEU A 396 9.25 21.21 -0.46
CA LEU A 396 9.71 21.97 0.71
C LEU A 396 9.99 23.44 0.38
N GLY A 397 10.03 23.85 -0.90
CA GLY A 397 10.35 25.21 -1.31
C GLY A 397 11.83 25.55 -1.13
N VAL A 398 12.69 24.54 -1.23
CA VAL A 398 14.15 24.72 -1.09
C VAL A 398 14.73 25.02 -2.48
N GLU A 399 14.96 26.30 -2.75
CA GLU A 399 15.49 26.81 -4.02
C GLU A 399 17.04 26.89 -3.99
N ASP A 400 17.72 25.77 -3.75
CA ASP A 400 19.18 25.68 -3.67
C ASP A 400 19.75 24.90 -4.87
N GLU A 401 20.07 25.61 -5.96
CA GLU A 401 20.64 25.02 -7.19
C GLU A 401 21.97 24.32 -6.95
N ASP A 402 22.82 24.89 -6.08
CA ASP A 402 24.14 24.36 -5.75
C ASP A 402 24.04 23.01 -5.03
N LEU A 403 23.05 22.84 -4.15
CA LEU A 403 22.75 21.57 -3.51
C LEU A 403 22.39 20.51 -4.55
N PHE A 404 21.52 20.82 -5.50
CA PHE A 404 21.15 19.87 -6.57
C PHE A 404 22.31 19.53 -7.49
N LEU A 405 23.15 20.50 -7.83
CA LEU A 405 24.37 20.26 -8.59
C LEU A 405 25.34 19.33 -7.83
N GLN A 406 25.44 19.47 -6.51
CA GLN A 406 26.23 18.55 -5.68
C GLN A 406 25.66 17.13 -5.69
N ILE A 407 24.34 16.99 -5.60
CA ILE A 407 23.66 15.69 -5.69
C ILE A 407 23.96 15.02 -7.04
N LEU A 408 23.81 15.75 -8.15
CA LEU A 408 24.10 15.24 -9.50
C LEU A 408 25.57 14.80 -9.68
N LYS A 409 26.51 15.52 -9.05
CA LYS A 409 27.95 15.17 -9.08
C LYS A 409 28.31 13.93 -8.25
N LYS A 410 27.50 13.60 -7.23
CA LYS A 410 27.76 12.50 -6.27
C LYS A 410 27.10 11.17 -6.64
N MET A 411 26.48 11.06 -7.81
CA MET A 411 25.90 9.80 -8.29
C MET A 411 26.93 8.98 -9.07
N LYS A 412 27.10 7.71 -8.69
CA LYS A 412 28.25 6.89 -9.09
C LYS A 412 28.19 6.25 -10.48
N ASP A 413 27.14 6.46 -11.26
CA ASP A 413 27.04 5.92 -12.61
C ASP A 413 26.96 7.07 -13.62
N HIS A 414 28.06 7.30 -14.32
CA HIS A 414 28.13 8.34 -15.36
C HIS A 414 27.20 8.04 -16.55
N ASP A 415 26.67 6.82 -16.71
CA ASP A 415 26.02 6.39 -17.96
C ASP A 415 24.62 5.75 -17.86
N ASN A 416 24.11 5.33 -16.70
CA ASN A 416 22.82 4.57 -16.61
C ASN A 416 21.81 5.15 -15.60
N PHE A 417 21.37 6.37 -15.84
CA PHE A 417 20.21 6.93 -15.14
C PHE A 417 18.92 6.26 -15.61
N PRO A 418 18.05 5.74 -14.73
CA PRO A 418 16.74 5.27 -15.15
C PRO A 418 15.96 6.42 -15.81
N ILE A 419 15.56 6.24 -17.07
CA ILE A 419 14.83 7.27 -17.82
C ILE A 419 13.55 7.75 -17.09
N ASP A 420 12.86 6.84 -16.39
CA ASP A 420 11.72 7.17 -15.52
C ASP A 420 12.10 8.20 -14.45
N SER A 421 13.24 7.99 -13.79
CA SER A 421 13.72 8.89 -12.74
C SER A 421 14.14 10.25 -13.30
N LEU A 422 14.74 10.32 -14.49
CA LEU A 422 15.08 11.59 -15.13
C LEU A 422 13.84 12.40 -15.52
N ILE A 423 12.82 11.73 -16.07
CA ILE A 423 11.54 12.35 -16.42
C ILE A 423 10.88 12.92 -15.18
N ASP A 424 10.78 12.14 -14.10
CA ASP A 424 10.19 12.62 -12.85
C ASP A 424 10.96 13.80 -12.27
N VAL A 425 12.30 13.84 -12.39
CA VAL A 425 13.12 14.95 -11.88
C VAL A 425 12.90 16.22 -12.68
N LEU A 426 12.92 16.11 -14.01
CA LEU A 426 12.61 17.23 -14.90
C LEU A 426 11.19 17.74 -14.66
N PHE A 427 10.26 16.84 -14.35
CA PHE A 427 8.93 17.21 -13.87
C PHE A 427 9.04 17.90 -12.50
N ASN A 428 9.60 17.34 -11.45
CA ASN A 428 9.64 18.04 -10.16
C ASN A 428 10.29 19.44 -10.25
N LEU A 429 11.34 19.60 -11.05
CA LEU A 429 11.98 20.91 -11.27
C LEU A 429 11.16 21.87 -12.15
N HIS A 430 10.19 21.38 -12.93
CA HIS A 430 9.35 22.24 -13.78
C HIS A 430 8.28 23.02 -13.01
N THR A 431 7.93 22.61 -11.78
CA THR A 431 6.86 23.24 -10.97
C THR A 431 7.36 24.45 -10.18
N VAL A 432 8.67 24.72 -10.18
CA VAL A 432 9.28 25.87 -9.52
C VAL A 432 9.16 27.09 -10.44
N GLU A 433 8.47 28.13 -9.98
CA GLU A 433 8.43 29.42 -10.68
C GLU A 433 9.80 30.11 -10.54
N ASN A 434 10.33 30.68 -11.64
CA ASN A 434 11.66 31.32 -11.79
C ASN A 434 12.83 30.37 -12.13
N ASP A 435 13.84 30.95 -12.78
CA ASP A 435 15.04 30.34 -13.39
C ASP A 435 15.99 29.61 -12.40
N HIS A 436 15.58 29.37 -11.16
CA HIS A 436 16.42 28.89 -10.04
C HIS A 436 17.07 27.52 -10.27
N PHE A 437 16.55 26.68 -11.17
CA PHE A 437 17.09 25.35 -11.44
C PHE A 437 17.50 25.13 -12.90
N ASN A 438 17.67 26.20 -13.69
CA ASN A 438 17.90 26.06 -15.13
C ASN A 438 19.17 25.25 -15.45
N ILE A 439 20.27 25.41 -14.69
CA ILE A 439 21.52 24.69 -14.96
C ILE A 439 21.34 23.20 -14.65
N VAL A 440 20.72 22.88 -13.51
CA VAL A 440 20.41 21.51 -13.10
C VAL A 440 19.47 20.85 -14.11
N TYR A 441 18.45 21.59 -14.52
CA TYR A 441 17.46 21.16 -15.49
C TYR A 441 18.12 20.85 -16.84
N ASP A 442 18.95 21.75 -17.36
CA ASP A 442 19.65 21.56 -18.63
C ASP A 442 20.58 20.34 -18.60
N GLN A 443 21.27 20.08 -17.48
CA GLN A 443 22.09 18.88 -17.30
C GLN A 443 21.25 17.60 -17.29
N CYS A 444 20.12 17.59 -16.57
CA CYS A 444 19.20 16.45 -16.54
C CYS A 444 18.55 16.23 -17.91
N LEU A 445 18.21 17.30 -18.63
CA LEU A 445 17.61 17.25 -19.95
C LEU A 445 18.59 16.70 -20.97
N GLN A 446 19.85 17.15 -20.94
CA GLN A 446 20.90 16.62 -21.81
C GLN A 446 21.09 15.12 -21.59
N LYS A 447 21.18 14.69 -20.32
CA LYS A 447 21.26 13.25 -19.98
C LYS A 447 20.04 12.45 -20.44
N LEU A 448 18.84 13.03 -20.37
CA LEU A 448 17.61 12.42 -20.87
C LEU A 448 17.67 12.25 -22.40
N LEU A 449 18.10 13.29 -23.12
CA LEU A 449 18.21 13.29 -24.58
C LEU A 449 19.29 12.33 -25.10
N ASP A 450 20.36 12.14 -24.34
CA ASP A 450 21.45 11.22 -24.66
C ASP A 450 21.12 9.74 -24.29
N HIS A 451 20.00 9.49 -23.58
CA HIS A 451 19.62 8.15 -23.13
C HIS A 451 19.11 7.27 -24.28
N GLU A 452 19.58 6.02 -24.37
CA GLU A 452 19.25 5.08 -25.47
C GLU A 452 17.74 4.86 -25.66
N ARG A 453 17.00 4.86 -24.55
CA ARG A 453 15.53 4.69 -24.48
C ARG A 453 14.72 5.99 -24.66
N VAL A 454 15.33 7.13 -24.99
CA VAL A 454 14.60 8.41 -25.14
C VAL A 454 13.53 8.33 -26.24
N LEU A 455 13.78 7.49 -27.24
CA LEU A 455 12.87 7.19 -28.34
C LEU A 455 11.91 6.03 -28.03
N ASP A 456 11.82 5.55 -26.78
CA ASP A 456 10.81 4.56 -26.42
C ASP A 456 9.41 5.21 -26.39
N TYR A 457 8.47 4.55 -27.07
CA TYR A 457 7.07 4.95 -27.13
C TYR A 457 6.40 5.17 -25.76
N SER A 458 6.86 4.49 -24.70
CA SER A 458 6.30 4.61 -23.35
C SER A 458 6.58 5.97 -22.69
N PHE A 459 7.63 6.68 -23.13
CA PHE A 459 8.09 7.91 -22.49
C PHE A 459 7.89 9.17 -23.33
N SER A 460 7.65 9.00 -24.65
CA SER A 460 7.64 10.11 -25.60
C SER A 460 6.67 11.23 -25.21
N LEU A 461 5.49 10.91 -24.67
CA LEU A 461 4.51 11.92 -24.22
C LEU A 461 5.02 12.76 -23.05
N ARG A 462 5.63 12.13 -22.04
CA ARG A 462 6.17 12.84 -20.87
C ARG A 462 7.38 13.69 -21.26
N ILE A 463 8.23 13.18 -22.15
CA ILE A 463 9.40 13.92 -22.65
C ILE A 463 8.96 15.14 -23.47
N LEU A 464 7.93 15.00 -24.31
CA LEU A 464 7.39 16.11 -25.09
C LEU A 464 6.72 17.17 -24.22
N SER A 465 6.04 16.77 -23.13
CA SER A 465 5.44 17.71 -22.18
C SER A 465 6.50 18.64 -21.59
N ILE A 466 7.63 18.05 -21.18
CA ILE A 466 8.80 18.73 -20.61
C ILE A 466 9.40 19.69 -21.64
N LEU A 467 9.64 19.24 -22.88
CA LEU A 467 10.28 20.02 -23.94
C LEU A 467 9.41 21.20 -24.41
N PHE A 468 8.10 20.98 -24.60
CA PHE A 468 7.18 22.05 -25.00
C PHE A 468 7.05 23.12 -23.93
N TYR A 469 7.07 22.75 -22.65
CA TYR A 469 6.99 23.72 -21.55
C TYR A 469 8.16 24.70 -21.54
N ARG A 470 9.39 24.21 -21.78
CA ARG A 470 10.61 25.03 -21.81
C ARG A 470 10.89 25.68 -23.17
N ASP A 471 9.96 25.59 -24.10
CA ASP A 471 10.11 26.10 -25.48
C ASP A 471 11.32 25.50 -26.22
N ILE A 472 11.65 24.23 -25.92
CA ILE A 472 12.75 23.48 -26.54
C ILE A 472 12.19 22.62 -27.67
N SER A 473 12.82 22.69 -28.85
CA SER A 473 12.40 21.87 -29.99
C SER A 473 12.71 20.39 -29.74
N PRO A 474 11.74 19.47 -29.84
CA PRO A 474 11.95 18.05 -29.53
C PRO A 474 12.76 17.27 -30.57
N GLY A 475 13.24 17.94 -31.62
CA GLY A 475 13.99 17.30 -32.70
C GLY A 475 13.14 16.37 -33.57
N PRO A 476 13.66 15.95 -34.73
CA PRO A 476 12.87 15.21 -35.72
C PRO A 476 12.53 13.77 -35.27
N GLY A 477 13.37 13.13 -34.46
CA GLY A 477 13.17 11.75 -33.97
C GLY A 477 11.96 11.61 -33.06
N LEU A 478 11.95 12.31 -31.91
CA LEU A 478 10.81 12.31 -30.97
C LEU A 478 9.52 12.79 -31.63
N LEU A 479 9.63 13.80 -32.50
CA LEU A 479 8.50 14.38 -33.21
C LEU A 479 7.94 13.41 -34.27
N SER A 480 8.78 12.56 -34.87
CA SER A 480 8.32 11.47 -35.75
C SER A 480 7.62 10.35 -34.99
N ILE A 481 8.09 9.99 -33.79
CA ILE A 481 7.48 8.99 -32.91
C ILE A 481 6.13 9.48 -32.41
N PHE A 482 6.06 10.74 -31.98
CA PHE A 482 4.81 11.41 -31.64
C PHE A 482 3.84 11.44 -32.81
N LYS A 483 4.29 11.85 -34.00
CA LYS A 483 3.45 11.79 -35.21
C LYS A 483 2.97 10.37 -35.47
N SER A 484 3.82 9.35 -35.34
CA SER A 484 3.45 7.94 -35.53
C SER A 484 2.44 7.41 -34.51
N LEU A 485 2.43 7.94 -33.26
CA LEU A 485 1.40 7.64 -32.25
C LEU A 485 0.02 8.13 -32.67
N PHE A 486 -0.06 9.17 -33.50
CA PHE A 486 -1.29 9.86 -33.89
C PHE A 486 -1.57 9.83 -35.39
N ASP A 487 -0.76 9.12 -36.20
CA ASP A 487 -0.93 9.06 -37.65
C ASP A 487 -2.06 8.09 -38.02
N ILE A 488 -3.27 8.65 -38.14
CA ILE A 488 -4.50 7.95 -38.52
C ILE A 488 -4.36 7.26 -39.90
N LYS A 489 -3.44 7.69 -40.77
CA LYS A 489 -3.30 7.12 -42.12
C LYS A 489 -2.67 5.73 -42.14
N ASN A 490 -1.79 5.40 -41.20
CA ASN A 490 -1.27 4.03 -41.03
C ASN A 490 -2.26 3.08 -40.33
N LEU A 491 -3.29 3.62 -39.66
CA LEU A 491 -4.42 2.85 -39.12
C LEU A 491 -5.47 2.48 -40.19
N GLN A 492 -5.40 3.09 -41.38
CA GLN A 492 -6.35 2.89 -42.47
C GLN A 492 -5.83 1.98 -43.59
N ASP A 493 -4.58 1.49 -43.53
CA ASP A 493 -4.02 0.67 -44.59
C ASP A 493 -4.47 -0.81 -44.49
N SER A 494 -5.72 -1.00 -44.91
CA SER A 494 -6.33 -2.08 -45.71
C SER A 494 -6.05 -3.57 -45.45
N SER A 495 -5.28 -3.95 -44.41
CA SER A 495 -5.18 -5.34 -43.92
C SER A 495 -5.68 -5.53 -42.48
N TRP A 496 -5.82 -4.44 -41.72
CA TRP A 496 -6.50 -4.47 -40.42
C TRP A 496 -7.97 -4.07 -40.61
N LYS A 497 -8.74 -4.98 -41.24
CA LYS A 497 -10.18 -5.00 -40.98
C LYS A 497 -10.32 -5.16 -39.47
N ILE A 498 -10.92 -4.16 -38.82
CA ILE A 498 -11.31 -4.21 -37.41
C ILE A 498 -12.41 -5.28 -37.31
N SER A 499 -11.99 -6.53 -37.19
CA SER A 499 -12.84 -7.69 -36.98
C SER A 499 -12.15 -8.55 -35.94
N THR A 500 -12.27 -8.15 -34.67
CA THR A 500 -12.39 -8.99 -33.45
C THR A 500 -12.11 -8.16 -32.19
N SER A 501 -12.73 -8.57 -31.08
CA SER A 501 -12.67 -7.97 -29.75
C SER A 501 -11.27 -7.95 -29.10
N GLU A 502 -10.26 -8.59 -29.70
CA GLU A 502 -8.90 -8.66 -29.18
C GLU A 502 -8.05 -7.41 -29.50
N THR A 503 -8.35 -6.69 -30.59
CA THR A 503 -7.67 -5.44 -30.95
C THR A 503 -8.10 -4.28 -30.08
N PHE A 504 -9.41 -4.23 -29.75
CA PHE A 504 -9.93 -3.33 -28.71
C PHE A 504 -9.29 -3.64 -27.36
N ARG A 505 -9.03 -4.90 -27.03
CA ARG A 505 -8.30 -5.30 -25.81
C ARG A 505 -6.84 -4.86 -25.79
N SER A 506 -6.22 -4.71 -26.96
CA SER A 506 -4.82 -4.28 -27.13
C SER A 506 -4.69 -2.75 -27.07
N LEU A 507 -5.59 -2.01 -27.74
CA LEU A 507 -5.75 -0.56 -27.59
C LEU A 507 -6.23 -0.17 -26.17
N HIS A 508 -7.05 -1.02 -25.54
CA HIS A 508 -7.50 -0.83 -24.15
C HIS A 508 -6.43 -1.26 -23.12
N LYS A 509 -5.48 -2.13 -23.49
CA LYS A 509 -4.25 -2.40 -22.72
C LYS A 509 -3.26 -1.24 -22.83
N ILE A 510 -3.11 -0.68 -24.03
CA ILE A 510 -2.32 0.53 -24.30
C ILE A 510 -2.94 1.72 -23.57
N SER A 511 -4.26 1.95 -23.66
CA SER A 511 -4.95 3.01 -22.92
C SER A 511 -4.94 2.81 -21.40
N ARG A 512 -5.00 1.57 -20.88
CA ARG A 512 -4.78 1.31 -19.43
C ARG A 512 -3.35 1.59 -18.99
N PHE A 513 -2.35 1.39 -19.86
CA PHE A 513 -0.96 1.76 -19.59
C PHE A 513 -0.74 3.28 -19.63
N PHE A 514 -1.44 3.98 -20.54
CA PHE A 514 -1.37 5.43 -20.70
C PHE A 514 -2.29 6.21 -19.74
N ILE A 515 -3.21 5.57 -19.04
CA ILE A 515 -4.19 6.21 -18.14
C ILE A 515 -4.02 5.63 -16.72
N SER A 516 -2.81 5.74 -16.16
CA SER A 516 -2.67 5.93 -14.70
C SER A 516 -2.97 7.40 -14.38
N ASP A 517 -3.37 7.72 -13.15
CA ASP A 517 -3.69 9.11 -12.76
C ASP A 517 -2.50 10.07 -13.03
N ASP A 518 -1.26 9.59 -12.87
CA ASP A 518 -0.04 10.36 -13.15
C ASP A 518 0.06 10.80 -14.62
N ASN A 519 -0.28 9.94 -15.59
CA ASN A 519 -0.14 10.23 -17.03
C ASN A 519 -1.15 11.27 -17.55
N LEU A 520 -2.28 11.45 -16.84
CA LEU A 520 -3.29 12.45 -17.19
C LEU A 520 -2.80 13.88 -16.85
N GLU A 521 -2.04 14.00 -15.76
CA GLU A 521 -1.37 15.23 -15.35
C GLU A 521 -0.31 15.66 -16.40
N TYR A 522 0.55 14.74 -16.87
CA TYR A 522 1.51 15.01 -17.95
C TYR A 522 0.86 15.43 -19.28
N LEU A 523 -0.32 14.88 -19.58
CA LEU A 523 -1.10 15.25 -20.76
C LEU A 523 -1.68 16.67 -20.63
N LEU A 524 -2.13 17.04 -19.43
CA LEU A 524 -2.55 18.41 -19.10
C LEU A 524 -1.37 19.38 -19.20
N TYR A 525 -0.20 19.07 -18.63
CA TYR A 525 0.97 19.94 -18.75
C TYR A 525 1.44 20.11 -20.20
N SER A 526 1.42 19.05 -21.02
CA SER A 526 1.74 19.11 -22.46
C SER A 526 0.85 20.08 -23.27
N ILE A 527 -0.43 20.15 -22.90
CA ILE A 527 -1.47 20.83 -23.69
C ILE A 527 -1.74 22.24 -23.15
N VAL A 528 -1.66 22.43 -21.83
CA VAL A 528 -2.12 23.64 -21.13
C VAL A 528 -0.98 24.63 -20.87
N PHE A 529 0.16 24.16 -20.37
CA PHE A 529 1.18 25.07 -19.87
C PHE A 529 2.05 25.78 -20.93
N PRO A 530 2.40 25.16 -22.08
CA PRO A 530 3.08 25.87 -23.17
C PRO A 530 2.21 26.95 -23.79
N SER A 531 0.96 27.09 -23.37
CA SER A 531 0.08 28.17 -23.80
C SER A 531 0.08 29.31 -22.75
N CYS A 532 0.42 29.03 -21.47
CA CYS A 532 0.42 29.97 -20.35
C CYS A 532 1.71 30.80 -20.20
N VAL A 533 2.80 30.40 -20.87
CA VAL A 533 4.07 31.13 -20.87
C VAL A 533 4.00 32.27 -21.91
N SER A 534 4.34 33.49 -21.50
CA SER A 534 4.34 34.65 -22.41
C SER A 534 5.39 34.45 -23.52
N GLY A 535 4.93 34.21 -24.75
CA GLY A 535 5.80 34.09 -25.95
C GLY A 535 5.64 32.80 -26.77
N SER A 536 4.96 31.78 -26.26
CA SER A 536 4.85 30.44 -26.89
C SER A 536 3.60 30.22 -27.76
N GLY A 537 2.65 31.17 -27.74
CA GLY A 537 1.42 31.14 -28.55
C GLY A 537 1.57 30.86 -30.06
N PRO A 538 2.65 31.29 -30.75
CA PRO A 538 2.85 31.00 -32.18
C PRO A 538 3.28 29.56 -32.50
N ARG A 539 3.77 28.79 -31.52
CA ARG A 539 4.25 27.41 -31.73
C ARG A 539 3.20 26.36 -31.39
N LEU A 540 2.29 26.62 -30.44
CA LEU A 540 1.18 25.71 -30.11
C LEU A 540 0.22 25.51 -31.30
N SER A 541 0.02 26.56 -32.11
CA SER A 541 -0.77 26.52 -33.34
C SER A 541 -0.19 25.59 -34.41
N GLN A 542 1.12 25.29 -34.36
CA GLN A 542 1.79 24.34 -35.26
C GLN A 542 1.46 22.88 -34.92
N TYR A 543 0.96 22.61 -33.71
CA TYR A 543 0.63 21.28 -33.19
C TYR A 543 -0.86 21.11 -32.84
N LEU A 544 -1.70 22.08 -33.26
CA LEU A 544 -3.15 22.09 -33.07
C LEU A 544 -3.84 20.80 -33.58
N PRO A 545 -3.45 20.22 -34.74
CA PRO A 545 -4.01 18.96 -35.24
C PRO A 545 -3.75 17.77 -34.31
N GLU A 546 -2.54 17.67 -33.76
CA GLU A 546 -2.08 16.61 -32.87
C GLU A 546 -2.76 16.72 -31.49
N VAL A 547 -2.86 17.94 -30.93
CA VAL A 547 -3.60 18.21 -29.69
C VAL A 547 -5.09 17.86 -29.86
N SER A 548 -5.70 18.23 -30.99
CA SER A 548 -7.09 17.88 -31.31
C SER A 548 -7.31 16.36 -31.40
N CYS A 549 -6.31 15.61 -31.89
CA CYS A 549 -6.35 14.15 -31.97
C CYS A 549 -6.30 13.50 -30.59
N ILE A 550 -5.44 14.00 -29.69
CA ILE A 550 -5.35 13.57 -28.28
C ILE A 550 -6.71 13.71 -27.59
N PHE A 551 -7.35 14.88 -27.72
CA PHE A 551 -8.69 15.12 -27.15
C PHE A 551 -9.74 14.14 -27.66
N LYS A 552 -9.65 13.69 -28.91
CA LYS A 552 -10.63 12.75 -29.50
C LYS A 552 -10.51 11.33 -28.91
N MET A 553 -9.33 10.92 -28.45
CA MET A 553 -9.04 9.56 -27.95
C MET A 553 -9.33 9.34 -26.46
N ILE A 554 -9.60 10.40 -25.69
CA ILE A 554 -9.91 10.30 -24.25
C ILE A 554 -11.37 9.82 -24.05
N PRO A 555 -11.63 8.79 -23.21
CA PRO A 555 -12.98 8.36 -22.87
C PRO A 555 -13.82 9.52 -22.32
N GLU A 556 -15.10 9.56 -22.69
CA GLU A 556 -16.01 10.69 -22.44
C GLU A 556 -16.08 11.12 -20.97
N PHE A 557 -16.02 10.18 -20.03
CA PHE A 557 -16.03 10.50 -18.60
C PHE A 557 -14.74 11.19 -18.11
N LYS A 558 -13.58 10.88 -18.69
CA LYS A 558 -12.29 11.54 -18.39
C LYS A 558 -12.09 12.85 -19.14
N LYS A 559 -12.84 13.07 -20.24
CA LYS A 559 -12.88 14.39 -20.91
C LYS A 559 -13.42 15.46 -19.97
N ASN A 560 -14.42 15.16 -19.15
CA ASN A 560 -14.96 16.12 -18.19
C ASN A 560 -13.96 16.47 -17.08
N GLU A 561 -13.20 15.49 -16.54
CA GLU A 561 -12.13 15.75 -15.57
C GLU A 561 -10.97 16.55 -16.17
N LEU A 562 -10.56 16.22 -17.41
CA LEU A 562 -9.55 16.96 -18.15
C LEU A 562 -10.02 18.40 -18.44
N LEU A 563 -11.27 18.57 -18.89
CA LEU A 563 -11.89 19.87 -19.15
C LEU A 563 -11.99 20.70 -17.86
N ASN A 564 -12.32 20.07 -16.73
CA ASN A 564 -12.35 20.68 -15.41
C ASN A 564 -10.96 21.13 -14.95
N ALA A 565 -9.91 20.34 -15.21
CA ALA A 565 -8.52 20.69 -14.90
C ALA A 565 -7.98 21.80 -15.82
N LEU A 566 -8.25 21.72 -17.13
CA LEU A 566 -8.02 22.79 -18.10
C LEU A 566 -8.66 24.10 -17.63
N LEU A 567 -9.93 24.05 -17.22
CA LEU A 567 -10.71 25.23 -16.82
C LEU A 567 -10.29 25.78 -15.46
N TYR A 568 -9.73 24.95 -14.58
CA TYR A 568 -9.08 25.38 -13.34
C TYR A 568 -7.80 26.21 -13.61
N TYR A 569 -7.00 25.84 -14.61
CA TYR A 569 -5.80 26.59 -15.03
C TYR A 569 -6.07 27.78 -15.99
N ILE A 570 -7.25 27.85 -16.62
CA ILE A 570 -7.66 28.86 -17.63
C ILE A 570 -7.89 30.28 -17.08
N GLY A 571 -7.78 30.51 -15.77
CA GLY A 571 -7.92 31.85 -15.16
C GLY A 571 -6.99 32.95 -15.71
N LYS A 572 -5.97 32.58 -16.51
CA LYS A 572 -5.01 33.50 -17.15
C LYS A 572 -4.93 33.38 -18.69
N PHE A 573 -5.90 32.75 -19.35
CA PHE A 573 -5.83 32.50 -20.80
C PHE A 573 -6.56 33.51 -21.69
N ASP A 574 -6.00 33.75 -22.89
CA ASP A 574 -6.50 34.64 -23.93
C ASP A 574 -7.90 34.22 -24.44
N LYS A 575 -8.87 35.13 -24.27
CA LYS A 575 -10.27 35.05 -24.69
C LYS A 575 -10.44 34.62 -26.16
N ASN A 576 -9.46 34.92 -27.00
CA ASN A 576 -9.48 34.60 -28.44
C ASN A 576 -9.31 33.10 -28.73
N LEU A 577 -8.54 32.36 -27.94
CA LEU A 577 -8.34 30.92 -28.16
C LEU A 577 -9.59 30.13 -27.75
N LEU A 578 -10.20 30.50 -26.62
CA LEU A 578 -11.48 29.95 -26.16
C LEU A 578 -12.58 30.19 -27.21
N ASN A 579 -12.64 31.41 -27.76
CA ASN A 579 -13.56 31.72 -28.87
C ASN A 579 -13.29 30.84 -30.10
N SER A 580 -12.03 30.60 -30.49
CA SER A 580 -11.72 29.73 -31.65
C SER A 580 -12.09 28.25 -31.43
N LEU A 581 -11.92 27.74 -30.20
CA LEU A 581 -12.30 26.38 -29.82
C LEU A 581 -13.82 26.22 -29.77
N LEU A 582 -14.54 27.24 -29.30
CA LEU A 582 -16.00 27.28 -29.28
C LEU A 582 -16.59 27.49 -30.68
N GLU A 583 -15.98 28.31 -31.53
CA GLU A 583 -16.38 28.51 -32.94
C GLU A 583 -16.26 27.24 -33.79
N SER A 584 -15.40 26.30 -33.39
CA SER A 584 -15.27 25.00 -34.06
C SER A 584 -16.46 24.05 -33.81
N ARG A 585 -17.40 24.39 -32.91
CA ARG A 585 -18.59 23.58 -32.58
C ARG A 585 -19.87 24.41 -32.68
N LYS A 586 -20.95 23.83 -33.20
CA LYS A 586 -22.26 24.51 -33.29
C LYS A 586 -22.99 24.48 -31.95
N ILE A 587 -23.10 25.63 -31.29
CA ILE A 587 -23.93 25.78 -30.09
C ILE A 587 -25.34 26.21 -30.53
N SER A 588 -26.38 25.51 -30.08
CA SER A 588 -27.77 25.88 -30.37
C SER A 588 -28.61 25.96 -29.09
N CYS A 589 -29.37 27.05 -28.98
CA CYS A 589 -30.30 27.28 -27.87
C CYS A 589 -31.72 27.00 -28.35
N THR A 590 -32.45 26.12 -27.65
CA THR A 590 -33.85 25.83 -27.98
C THR A 590 -34.75 26.32 -26.84
N PRO A 591 -35.52 27.40 -27.03
CA PRO A 591 -36.52 27.82 -26.06
C PRO A 591 -37.73 26.87 -26.12
N LEU A 592 -38.06 26.24 -24.99
CA LEU A 592 -39.25 25.41 -24.86
C LEU A 592 -40.37 26.22 -24.20
N LYS A 593 -41.42 26.49 -24.99
CA LYS A 593 -42.69 27.02 -24.49
C LYS A 593 -43.52 25.87 -23.94
N ILE A 594 -43.93 25.97 -22.69
CA ILE A 594 -44.79 24.97 -22.07
C ILE A 594 -46.06 25.68 -21.61
N ASP A 595 -47.18 25.34 -22.25
CA ASP A 595 -48.48 25.95 -21.96
C ASP A 595 -49.11 25.43 -20.65
N ASN A 596 -48.60 24.35 -20.05
CA ASN A 596 -49.02 23.83 -18.74
C ASN A 596 -47.91 23.03 -18.04
N LEU A 597 -47.42 23.49 -16.88
CA LEU A 597 -46.49 22.77 -16.02
C LEU A 597 -47.04 22.65 -14.59
N PRO A 598 -46.81 21.53 -13.87
CA PRO A 598 -47.16 21.42 -12.47
C PRO A 598 -46.31 22.41 -11.65
N VAL A 599 -46.97 23.23 -10.84
CA VAL A 599 -46.41 24.30 -9.98
C VAL A 599 -45.23 23.85 -9.09
N ASN A 600 -44.99 22.55 -8.97
CA ASN A 600 -43.95 21.96 -8.11
C ASN A 600 -42.53 21.93 -8.73
N LEU A 601 -42.35 22.30 -10.00
CA LEU A 601 -41.03 22.28 -10.68
C LEU A 601 -40.39 23.66 -10.88
N VAL A 602 -41.15 24.75 -10.76
CA VAL A 602 -40.63 26.12 -10.89
C VAL A 602 -40.24 26.65 -9.50
N PRO A 603 -39.02 27.19 -9.31
CA PRO A 603 -38.61 27.81 -8.05
C PRO A 603 -39.65 28.83 -7.56
N LYS A 604 -40.02 28.79 -6.28
CA LYS A 604 -41.01 29.72 -5.70
C LYS A 604 -40.66 31.19 -5.93
N GLN A 605 -39.36 31.52 -6.06
CA GLN A 605 -38.89 32.88 -6.36
C GLN A 605 -39.25 33.34 -7.79
N LEU A 606 -39.41 32.41 -8.73
CA LEU A 606 -39.75 32.69 -10.13
C LEU A 606 -41.27 32.69 -10.42
N LEU A 607 -42.10 32.22 -9.48
CA LEU A 607 -43.57 32.25 -9.58
C LEU A 607 -44.16 33.68 -9.58
N ARG A 608 -43.35 34.71 -9.34
CA ARG A 608 -43.75 36.12 -9.39
C ARG A 608 -43.80 36.70 -10.81
N PHE A 609 -43.23 36.00 -11.79
CA PHE A 609 -43.21 36.42 -13.19
C PHE A 609 -44.36 35.78 -13.97
N GLU A 610 -45.06 36.57 -14.80
CA GLU A 610 -46.25 36.11 -15.53
C GLU A 610 -45.97 34.98 -16.53
N LYS A 611 -44.74 34.92 -17.09
CA LYS A 611 -44.30 33.89 -18.04
C LYS A 611 -42.81 33.56 -17.86
N VAL A 612 -42.51 32.30 -17.55
CA VAL A 612 -41.16 31.74 -17.44
C VAL A 612 -41.02 30.62 -18.48
N GLU A 613 -40.05 30.76 -19.39
CA GLU A 613 -39.69 29.76 -20.40
C GLU A 613 -38.51 28.90 -19.92
N TYR A 614 -38.35 27.71 -20.51
CA TYR A 614 -37.16 26.88 -20.29
C TYR A 614 -36.17 27.08 -21.41
N LEU A 615 -34.92 27.33 -21.04
CA LEU A 615 -33.79 27.34 -21.95
C LEU A 615 -33.03 26.02 -21.79
N LEU A 616 -32.98 25.24 -22.88
CA LEU A 616 -32.08 24.10 -23.00
C LEU A 616 -30.90 24.48 -23.90
N LEU A 617 -29.70 24.29 -23.37
CA LEU A 617 -28.46 24.47 -24.10
C LEU A 617 -28.10 23.14 -24.75
N LYS A 618 -28.02 23.10 -26.07
CA LYS A 618 -27.64 21.90 -26.79
C LYS A 618 -26.22 22.03 -27.36
N PHE A 619 -25.37 21.10 -26.97
CA PHE A 619 -23.98 20.95 -27.42
C PHE A 619 -23.88 19.63 -28.20
N ASP A 620 -23.93 19.69 -29.53
CA ASP A 620 -24.07 18.50 -30.40
C ASP A 620 -25.25 17.59 -29.98
N GLU A 621 -25.02 16.38 -29.46
CA GLU A 621 -26.10 15.48 -29.02
C GLU A 621 -26.54 15.69 -27.55
N ASP A 622 -25.73 16.40 -26.77
CA ASP A 622 -25.97 16.61 -25.34
C ASP A 622 -26.88 17.81 -25.08
N VAL A 623 -27.86 17.63 -24.19
CA VAL A 623 -28.85 18.65 -23.82
C VAL A 623 -28.71 18.99 -22.34
N PHE A 624 -28.42 20.26 -22.06
CA PHE A 624 -28.16 20.78 -20.72
C PHE A 624 -29.26 21.75 -20.28
N GLY A 625 -29.70 21.61 -19.04
CA GLY A 625 -30.76 22.40 -18.41
C GLY A 625 -31.48 21.60 -17.32
N PRO A 626 -32.57 22.11 -16.73
CA PRO A 626 -33.30 23.32 -17.13
C PRO A 626 -32.69 24.63 -16.61
N PHE A 627 -32.51 25.60 -17.50
CA PHE A 627 -32.33 27.02 -17.15
C PHE A 627 -33.67 27.75 -17.34
N TYR A 628 -33.97 28.72 -16.47
CA TYR A 628 -35.26 29.42 -16.47
C TYR A 628 -35.11 30.81 -17.08
N LEU A 629 -35.74 31.07 -18.22
CA LEU A 629 -35.70 32.35 -18.92
C LEU A 629 -36.98 33.13 -18.63
N ILE A 630 -36.88 34.40 -18.22
CA ILE A 630 -38.06 35.25 -18.13
C ILE A 630 -38.39 35.77 -19.53
N SER A 631 -39.61 35.48 -20.00
CA SER A 631 -40.08 35.87 -21.32
C SER A 631 -39.95 37.39 -21.55
N GLY A 632 -39.26 37.79 -22.61
CA GLY A 632 -39.02 39.19 -22.96
C GLY A 632 -37.77 39.82 -22.33
N THR A 633 -37.01 39.05 -21.56
CA THR A 633 -35.72 39.49 -20.97
C THR A 633 -34.57 38.62 -21.46
N ARG A 634 -33.34 39.06 -21.16
CA ARG A 634 -32.11 38.26 -21.32
C ARG A 634 -31.70 37.55 -20.03
N ASP A 635 -32.50 37.63 -18.96
CA ASP A 635 -32.14 37.12 -17.64
C ASP A 635 -32.47 35.62 -17.52
N VAL A 636 -31.46 34.82 -17.20
CA VAL A 636 -31.50 33.36 -17.14
C VAL A 636 -31.21 32.90 -15.72
N TYR A 637 -32.20 32.30 -15.07
CA TYR A 637 -32.11 31.86 -13.68
C TYR A 637 -31.72 30.39 -13.56
N TYR A 638 -30.88 30.06 -12.56
CA TYR A 638 -30.39 28.71 -12.32
C TYR A 638 -30.17 28.42 -10.82
N TYR A 639 -30.32 27.15 -10.42
CA TYR A 639 -30.05 26.72 -9.04
C TYR A 639 -28.56 26.63 -8.74
N GLY A 640 -28.12 27.27 -7.65
CA GLY A 640 -26.74 27.15 -7.16
C GLY A 640 -26.36 25.79 -6.56
N LYS A 641 -27.37 24.98 -6.20
CA LYS A 641 -27.26 23.60 -5.71
C LYS A 641 -28.43 22.83 -6.31
N SER A 642 -28.27 22.31 -7.52
CA SER A 642 -29.28 21.43 -8.09
C SER A 642 -29.27 20.07 -7.35
N LYS A 643 -30.39 19.34 -7.37
CA LYS A 643 -30.49 17.96 -6.86
C LYS A 643 -29.58 17.00 -7.63
N GLU A 644 -29.30 17.31 -8.88
CA GLU A 644 -28.17 16.75 -9.63
C GLU A 644 -26.93 17.55 -9.21
N LYS A 645 -25.91 16.90 -8.64
CA LYS A 645 -24.72 17.57 -8.10
C LYS A 645 -23.89 18.22 -9.22
N TRP A 646 -24.24 19.44 -9.62
CA TRP A 646 -23.37 20.27 -10.45
C TRP A 646 -22.33 20.93 -9.54
N ASP A 647 -21.04 20.73 -9.81
CA ASP A 647 -19.97 21.36 -9.05
C ASP A 647 -19.82 22.86 -9.39
N SER A 648 -19.12 23.60 -8.53
CA SER A 648 -18.97 25.06 -8.66
C SER A 648 -18.29 25.50 -9.95
N ILE A 649 -17.48 24.62 -10.54
CA ILE A 649 -16.70 24.86 -11.76
C ILE A 649 -17.63 24.80 -12.97
N THR A 650 -18.48 23.76 -13.04
CA THR A 650 -19.48 23.60 -14.11
C THR A 650 -20.44 24.79 -14.19
N MET A 651 -20.81 25.36 -13.04
CA MET A 651 -21.66 26.56 -12.99
C MET A 651 -20.99 27.85 -13.47
N ASN A 652 -19.67 27.98 -13.30
CA ASN A 652 -18.90 29.11 -13.83
C ASN A 652 -18.78 29.05 -15.36
N ILE A 653 -18.66 27.85 -15.91
CA ILE A 653 -18.60 27.61 -17.35
C ILE A 653 -19.93 28.00 -18.00
N TYR A 654 -21.06 27.57 -17.43
CA TYR A 654 -22.38 27.95 -17.94
C TYR A 654 -22.66 29.43 -17.85
N ARG A 655 -22.20 30.08 -16.77
CA ARG A 655 -22.25 31.54 -16.66
C ARG A 655 -21.50 32.18 -17.84
N HIS A 656 -20.30 31.73 -18.15
CA HIS A 656 -19.50 32.28 -19.24
C HIS A 656 -20.13 32.06 -20.62
N ILE A 657 -20.66 30.86 -20.87
CA ILE A 657 -21.35 30.53 -22.13
C ILE A 657 -22.61 31.38 -22.29
N LEU A 658 -23.47 31.47 -21.28
CA LEU A 658 -24.68 32.29 -21.33
C LEU A 658 -24.34 33.76 -21.58
N THR A 659 -23.30 34.30 -20.93
CA THR A 659 -22.83 35.67 -21.18
C THR A 659 -22.24 35.85 -22.57
N SER A 660 -21.56 34.85 -23.13
CA SER A 660 -21.01 34.90 -24.50
C SER A 660 -22.07 34.89 -25.59
N ILE A 661 -23.27 34.37 -25.29
CA ILE A 661 -24.44 34.35 -26.17
C ILE A 661 -25.47 35.41 -25.71
N ASP A 662 -25.00 36.48 -25.05
CA ASP A 662 -25.78 37.68 -24.74
C ASP A 662 -26.92 37.50 -23.70
N TYR A 663 -26.87 36.44 -22.88
CA TYR A 663 -27.76 36.21 -21.74
C TYR A 663 -27.11 36.57 -20.39
N ASN A 664 -27.95 36.97 -19.42
CA ASN A 664 -27.56 37.37 -18.06
C ASN A 664 -27.87 36.25 -17.06
N PRO A 665 -26.88 35.42 -16.66
CA PRO A 665 -27.08 34.31 -15.75
C PRO A 665 -27.21 34.77 -14.28
N ILE A 666 -28.39 34.57 -13.69
CA ILE A 666 -28.74 34.94 -12.31
C ILE A 666 -28.91 33.68 -11.44
N LYS A 667 -28.14 33.62 -10.35
CA LYS A 667 -28.21 32.51 -9.39
C LYS A 667 -29.42 32.68 -8.47
N ILE A 668 -30.21 31.63 -8.27
CA ILE A 668 -31.32 31.54 -7.30
C ILE A 668 -31.08 30.50 -6.20
#